data_AF-A0A932HEN0-F1
#
_entry.id   AF-A0A932HEN0-F1
#
_cell.length_a   1.000
_cell.length_b   1.000
_cell.length_c   1.000
_cell.angle_alpha   90.00
_cell.angle_beta   90.00
_cell.angle_gamma   90.00
#
_symmetry.space_group_name_H-M   'P 1'
#
loop_
_entity.id
_entity.type
_entity.pdbx_description
1 polymer ?
#
loop_
_entity_poly.entity_id
_entity_poly.type
_entity_poly.pdbx_seq_one_letter_code
_entity_poly.pdbx_strand_id
1 'polypeptide(L)'
;MLRSLCAALWSAILFLASPYSAAQYPVRPVRLVVPFAPGGSTDVIARLLAHRLTEGLGQQIVVENRAGGGTNIGADHVAKSAADGYTLLMASSTQAINVSLYPRLPYDLTRDFAPVSLVASSPSMLVVHPSVPARTVKELVALAKARPGQLNYASSGSGSTAHLAGELFKLMAKIDAVHVPYKGAGPALTDLVGGQVHMMFGFTAGALPHVRAGKLRALAVTSAKRLAELPGLPTMSEAGVKDYEVSVWYGILAPAGTPQELITRLHAEIVKAVTSPQMASRLAGLGAYGVTNEPGQFADFIRVEIRKWLDAAGPMGAYCGKLFADMGADVILVEPPAGSALRREPPFIGDVEQPESGIAFTYCNTSERGITLNLDEARGQALFLKLCATAHLVIETEKPGVMARRGLGYAQLAAATPAIVLTSITPFGQTGPYADFESEDLVGLAMGGLLNMMGDPDIAPTRAGGNQAYAMASMFGAVASMLALLEAQQSGAGQHVDVSMQECVVMALENAAQFYDLEGTVRRRFGGAQRQAGTGTFACKDGYVYIFAGGMAAVRFWGNAVRWLIDGGAPGAEQLEDPRWSDIGFLDSAEAKQIFSGIFGPFALRYTKAELYYEGQRRRVPICPVSTAADIAGNRQLQHRGFFAQVMHAPSNRALTMPGAPYRLSETPWRIRRPAPRLGEHNAEIYGELGVEARELRALARQGVI
;
A
#
# COMPACT_ATOMS: atom_id res chain seq x y z
N MET A 1 68.55 -23.47 2.80
CA MET A 1 67.86 -24.77 2.97
C MET A 1 66.51 -24.67 3.70
N LEU A 2 66.29 -23.73 4.62
CA LEU A 2 64.98 -23.55 5.29
C LEU A 2 63.83 -22.99 4.41
N ARG A 3 64.13 -22.28 3.32
CA ARG A 3 63.10 -21.73 2.42
C ARG A 3 62.46 -22.76 1.47
N SER A 4 63.14 -23.89 1.24
CA SER A 4 62.65 -24.95 0.35
C SER A 4 61.74 -25.96 1.04
N LEU A 5 61.78 -26.04 2.39
CA LEU A 5 60.88 -26.89 3.16
C LEU A 5 59.50 -26.26 3.40
N CYS A 6 59.39 -24.93 3.51
CA CYS A 6 58.08 -24.25 3.65
C CYS A 6 57.25 -24.29 2.35
N ALA A 7 57.90 -24.33 1.18
CA ALA A 7 57.22 -24.45 -0.12
C ALA A 7 56.65 -25.86 -0.36
N ALA A 8 57.25 -26.90 0.23
CA ALA A 8 56.75 -28.27 0.15
C ALA A 8 55.56 -28.52 1.10
N LEU A 9 55.52 -27.85 2.26
CA LEU A 9 54.42 -27.94 3.22
C LEU A 9 53.17 -27.13 2.79
N TRP A 10 53.31 -26.06 2.01
CA TRP A 10 52.17 -25.33 1.42
C TRP A 10 51.54 -26.05 0.22
N SER A 11 52.35 -26.78 -0.56
CA SER A 11 51.88 -27.57 -1.70
C SER A 11 51.08 -28.82 -1.27
N ALA A 12 51.31 -29.33 -0.05
CA ALA A 12 50.61 -30.51 0.48
C ALA A 12 49.23 -30.18 1.12
N ILE A 13 48.96 -28.92 1.47
CA ILE A 13 47.67 -28.50 2.06
C ILE A 13 46.64 -28.16 0.96
N LEU A 14 47.07 -27.89 -0.27
CA LEU A 14 46.18 -27.58 -1.40
C LEU A 14 45.53 -28.80 -2.07
N PHE A 15 45.85 -30.03 -1.64
CA PHE A 15 45.31 -31.27 -2.24
C PHE A 15 44.15 -31.93 -1.46
N LEU A 16 43.58 -31.27 -0.43
CA LEU A 16 42.44 -31.81 0.34
C LEU A 16 41.08 -31.17 0.04
N ALA A 17 41.00 -30.22 -0.91
CA ALA A 17 39.71 -29.78 -1.44
C ALA A 17 39.26 -30.74 -2.56
N SER A 18 38.81 -31.94 -2.19
CA SER A 18 37.99 -32.73 -3.14
C SER A 18 36.77 -31.88 -3.51
N PRO A 19 36.42 -31.73 -4.80
CA PRO A 19 35.12 -31.18 -5.16
C PRO A 19 34.07 -32.05 -4.49
N TYR A 20 33.27 -31.45 -3.60
CA TYR A 20 32.20 -32.14 -2.89
C TYR A 20 31.19 -32.57 -3.96
N SER A 21 31.28 -33.83 -4.38
CA SER A 21 30.45 -34.36 -5.46
C SER A 21 28.99 -34.32 -5.01
N ALA A 22 28.12 -33.65 -5.79
CA ALA A 22 26.68 -33.69 -5.59
C ALA A 22 26.12 -35.13 -5.55
N ALA A 23 26.88 -36.14 -6.01
CA ALA A 23 26.54 -37.55 -5.93
C ALA A 23 26.45 -38.10 -4.49
N GLN A 24 27.08 -37.44 -3.50
CA GLN A 24 27.05 -37.88 -2.09
C GLN A 24 26.10 -37.05 -1.21
N TYR A 25 25.47 -36.00 -1.73
CA TYR A 25 24.54 -35.19 -0.96
C TYR A 25 23.17 -35.86 -0.85
N PRO A 26 22.54 -35.89 0.35
CA PRO A 26 23.09 -35.54 1.67
C PRO A 26 23.89 -36.68 2.33
N VAL A 27 24.92 -36.35 3.13
CA VAL A 27 25.66 -37.32 4.00
C VAL A 27 25.29 -37.23 5.48
N ARG A 28 24.41 -36.28 5.84
CA ARG A 28 23.93 -36.03 7.20
C ARG A 28 22.48 -35.55 7.15
N PRO A 29 21.75 -35.52 8.28
CA PRO A 29 20.38 -35.04 8.28
C PRO A 29 20.24 -33.60 7.79
N VAL A 30 19.20 -33.34 6.99
CA VAL A 30 18.83 -32.00 6.52
C VAL A 30 17.73 -31.45 7.43
N ARG A 31 17.80 -30.19 7.79
CA ARG A 31 16.81 -29.51 8.64
C ARG A 31 15.82 -28.76 7.76
N LEU A 32 14.53 -29.03 7.96
CA LEU A 32 13.43 -28.28 7.37
C LEU A 32 12.79 -27.42 8.45
N VAL A 33 13.12 -26.13 8.46
CA VAL A 33 12.62 -25.16 9.41
C VAL A 33 11.22 -24.72 9.01
N VAL A 34 10.27 -24.87 9.94
CA VAL A 34 8.88 -24.39 9.81
C VAL A 34 8.72 -23.17 10.70
N PRO A 35 8.44 -21.97 10.17
CA PRO A 35 8.44 -20.73 10.94
C PRO A 35 7.15 -20.51 11.75
N PHE A 36 6.46 -21.59 12.11
CA PHE A 36 5.18 -21.62 12.83
C PHE A 36 5.22 -22.64 13.96
N ALA A 37 4.34 -22.45 14.95
CA ALA A 37 4.10 -23.46 15.98
C ALA A 37 3.60 -24.79 15.36
N PRO A 38 3.94 -25.95 15.95
CA PRO A 38 3.57 -27.26 15.42
C PRO A 38 2.05 -27.48 15.39
N GLY A 39 1.58 -28.40 14.55
CA GLY A 39 0.18 -28.78 14.42
C GLY A 39 -0.67 -27.92 13.47
N GLY A 40 -0.06 -26.94 12.81
CA GLY A 40 -0.69 -26.19 11.71
C GLY A 40 -0.50 -26.87 10.35
N SER A 41 -1.21 -26.41 9.32
CA SER A 41 -1.11 -26.97 7.95
C SER A 41 0.32 -26.95 7.38
N THR A 42 1.08 -25.86 7.59
CA THR A 42 2.49 -25.76 7.19
C THR A 42 3.33 -26.88 7.81
N ASP A 43 3.10 -27.18 9.09
CA ASP A 43 3.82 -28.24 9.82
C ASP A 43 3.42 -29.63 9.33
N VAL A 44 2.12 -29.87 9.13
CA VAL A 44 1.60 -31.14 8.59
C VAL A 44 2.17 -31.43 7.20
N ILE A 45 2.14 -30.44 6.30
CA ILE A 45 2.68 -30.59 4.93
C ILE A 45 4.20 -30.76 4.97
N ALA A 46 4.90 -30.02 5.84
CA ALA A 46 6.35 -30.18 6.01
C ALA A 46 6.73 -31.58 6.47
N ARG A 47 6.00 -32.17 7.42
CA ARG A 47 6.26 -33.53 7.91
C ARG A 47 5.95 -34.60 6.85
N LEU A 48 4.88 -34.42 6.08
CA LEU A 48 4.57 -35.32 4.95
C LEU A 48 5.69 -35.28 3.90
N LEU A 49 6.12 -34.09 3.52
CA LEU A 49 7.22 -33.90 2.57
C LEU A 49 8.53 -34.47 3.13
N ALA A 50 8.87 -34.16 4.37
CA ALA A 50 10.09 -34.63 5.03
C ALA A 50 10.18 -36.17 5.06
N HIS A 51 9.07 -36.86 5.30
CA HIS A 51 9.02 -38.32 5.25
C HIS A 51 9.38 -38.84 3.85
N ARG A 52 8.78 -38.29 2.79
CA ARG A 52 9.07 -38.68 1.40
C ARG A 52 10.48 -38.34 0.95
N LEU A 53 10.96 -37.15 1.29
CA LEU A 53 12.32 -36.73 0.99
C LEU A 53 13.35 -37.59 1.73
N THR A 54 13.03 -38.08 2.94
CA THR A 54 13.91 -39.02 3.65
C THR A 54 14.08 -40.33 2.88
N GLU A 55 12.99 -40.86 2.32
CA GLU A 55 13.03 -42.06 1.47
C GLU A 55 13.84 -41.82 0.17
N GLY A 56 13.67 -40.66 -0.46
CA GLY A 56 14.31 -40.33 -1.74
C GLY A 56 15.79 -39.96 -1.63
N LEU A 57 16.17 -39.22 -0.59
CA LEU A 57 17.54 -38.74 -0.38
C LEU A 57 18.42 -39.71 0.42
N GLY A 58 17.83 -40.72 1.07
CA GLY A 58 18.57 -41.68 1.89
C GLY A 58 19.13 -41.12 3.20
N GLN A 59 18.78 -39.87 3.56
CA GLN A 59 19.08 -39.25 4.85
C GLN A 59 17.83 -38.64 5.45
N GLN A 60 17.80 -38.57 6.78
CA GLN A 60 16.69 -38.02 7.51
C GLN A 60 16.48 -36.52 7.23
N ILE A 61 15.25 -36.14 6.92
CA ILE A 61 14.80 -34.75 6.96
C ILE A 61 14.16 -34.47 8.32
N VAL A 62 14.78 -33.60 9.11
CA VAL A 62 14.32 -33.22 10.45
C VAL A 62 13.51 -31.94 10.38
N VAL A 63 12.23 -32.01 10.74
CA VAL A 63 11.34 -30.82 10.81
C VAL A 63 11.55 -30.09 12.14
N GLU A 64 11.93 -28.81 12.06
CA GLU A 64 12.19 -27.95 13.22
C GLU A 64 11.24 -26.74 13.23
N ASN A 65 10.36 -26.65 14.23
CA ASN A 65 9.45 -25.51 14.36
C ASN A 65 10.13 -24.33 15.06
N ARG A 66 10.26 -23.19 14.37
CA ARG A 66 10.81 -21.93 14.91
C ARG A 66 9.82 -20.78 14.76
N ALA A 67 8.82 -20.76 15.65
CA ALA A 67 7.76 -19.76 15.64
C ALA A 67 8.19 -18.41 16.24
N GLY A 68 7.55 -17.33 15.78
CA GLY A 68 7.67 -16.00 16.40
C GLY A 68 7.96 -14.89 15.39
N GLY A 69 7.81 -13.63 15.84
CA GLY A 69 8.03 -12.45 15.00
C GLY A 69 7.20 -12.41 13.72
N GLY A 70 5.96 -12.94 13.74
CA GLY A 70 5.14 -13.05 12.54
C GLY A 70 5.73 -13.98 11.48
N THR A 71 6.44 -15.04 11.87
CA THR A 71 7.26 -15.96 11.06
C THR A 71 8.70 -15.50 10.77
N ASN A 72 9.03 -14.24 11.07
CA ASN A 72 10.33 -13.68 10.69
C ASN A 72 11.52 -14.33 11.42
N ILE A 73 11.34 -14.84 12.63
CA ILE A 73 12.45 -15.47 13.40
C ILE A 73 12.95 -16.73 12.71
N GLY A 74 12.03 -17.59 12.25
CA GLY A 74 12.38 -18.83 11.54
C GLY A 74 13.00 -18.55 10.17
N ALA A 75 12.42 -17.61 9.42
CA ALA A 75 12.96 -17.22 8.12
C ALA A 75 14.35 -16.56 8.24
N ASP A 76 14.55 -15.63 9.18
CA ASP A 76 15.84 -15.00 9.44
C ASP A 76 16.95 -16.01 9.76
N HIS A 77 16.61 -17.02 10.57
CA HIS A 77 17.54 -18.09 10.90
C HIS A 77 18.01 -18.85 9.65
N VAL A 78 17.10 -19.18 8.74
CA VAL A 78 17.45 -19.89 7.51
C VAL A 78 18.23 -18.98 6.57
N ALA A 79 17.79 -17.73 6.36
CA ALA A 79 18.48 -16.76 5.51
C ALA A 79 19.97 -16.59 5.88
N LYS A 80 20.29 -16.67 7.19
CA LYS A 80 21.65 -16.54 7.72
C LYS A 80 22.38 -17.87 7.93
N SER A 81 21.79 -19.00 7.54
CA SER A 81 22.41 -20.32 7.64
C SER A 81 23.42 -20.55 6.52
N ALA A 82 24.29 -21.56 6.69
CA ALA A 82 25.24 -21.93 5.65
C ALA A 82 24.49 -22.35 4.37
N ALA A 83 24.96 -21.85 3.23
CA ALA A 83 24.40 -22.13 1.91
C ALA A 83 24.84 -23.51 1.38
N ASP A 84 24.74 -24.55 2.22
CA ASP A 84 25.23 -25.91 1.96
C ASP A 84 24.09 -26.92 1.68
N GLY A 85 22.85 -26.43 1.58
CA GLY A 85 21.66 -27.24 1.35
C GLY A 85 21.16 -28.02 2.57
N TYR A 86 21.76 -27.89 3.76
CA TYR A 86 21.34 -28.66 4.95
C TYR A 86 20.34 -27.94 5.85
N THR A 87 20.05 -26.66 5.59
CA THR A 87 19.03 -25.90 6.32
C THR A 87 18.08 -25.28 5.31
N LEU A 88 16.82 -25.71 5.30
CA LEU A 88 15.79 -25.29 4.37
C LEU A 88 14.64 -24.63 5.14
N LEU A 89 13.91 -23.74 4.49
CA LEU A 89 12.72 -23.09 5.01
C LEU A 89 11.48 -23.64 4.31
N MET A 90 10.49 -24.07 5.09
CA MET A 90 9.11 -24.24 4.61
C MET A 90 8.42 -22.87 4.64
N ALA A 91 8.43 -22.18 3.50
CA ALA A 91 7.81 -20.88 3.30
C ALA A 91 6.32 -21.01 2.94
N SER A 92 5.59 -19.91 3.09
CA SER A 92 4.19 -19.73 2.76
C SER A 92 3.90 -18.32 2.27
N SER A 93 2.67 -18.04 1.84
CA SER A 93 2.21 -16.68 1.48
C SER A 93 2.48 -15.63 2.55
N THR A 94 2.59 -16.03 3.82
CA THR A 94 2.92 -15.12 4.94
C THR A 94 4.27 -14.44 4.74
N GLN A 95 5.27 -15.11 4.17
CA GLN A 95 6.58 -14.52 3.92
C GLN A 95 6.50 -13.37 2.91
N ALA A 96 5.69 -13.51 1.85
CA ALA A 96 5.48 -12.45 0.88
C ALA A 96 4.66 -11.29 1.46
N ILE A 97 3.59 -11.59 2.22
CA ILE A 97 2.79 -10.58 2.92
C ILE A 97 3.68 -9.74 3.87
N ASN A 98 4.59 -10.40 4.58
CA ASN A 98 5.49 -9.75 5.54
C ASN A 98 6.37 -8.66 4.91
N VAL A 99 6.69 -8.76 3.62
CA VAL A 99 7.44 -7.73 2.87
C VAL A 99 6.70 -6.40 2.90
N SER A 100 5.38 -6.43 2.80
CA SER A 100 4.53 -5.24 2.85
C SER A 100 4.13 -4.84 4.29
N LEU A 101 4.00 -5.81 5.19
CA LEU A 101 3.45 -5.59 6.53
C LEU A 101 4.49 -5.06 7.54
N TYR A 102 5.74 -5.54 7.47
CA TYR A 102 6.78 -5.19 8.43
C TYR A 102 7.70 -4.09 7.88
N PRO A 103 7.93 -2.99 8.63
CA PRO A 103 8.72 -1.86 8.13
C PRO A 103 10.20 -2.17 7.95
N ARG A 104 10.72 -3.13 8.72
CA ARG A 104 12.07 -3.66 8.61
C ARG A 104 12.00 -5.15 8.83
N LEU A 105 12.23 -5.90 7.77
CA LEU A 105 12.48 -7.33 7.87
C LEU A 105 13.95 -7.59 8.17
N PRO A 106 14.27 -8.61 8.98
CA PRO A 106 15.66 -8.98 9.27
C PRO A 106 16.33 -9.73 8.11
N TYR A 107 15.59 -10.02 7.03
CA TYR A 107 16.02 -10.64 5.78
C TYR A 107 15.29 -10.01 4.59
N ASP A 108 15.79 -10.23 3.38
CA ASP A 108 15.13 -9.94 2.11
C ASP A 108 14.65 -11.25 1.46
N LEU A 109 13.35 -11.37 1.16
CA LEU A 109 12.76 -12.62 0.67
C LEU A 109 13.28 -13.02 -0.71
N THR A 110 13.66 -12.06 -1.54
CA THR A 110 14.10 -12.28 -2.93
C THR A 110 15.61 -12.42 -3.06
N ARG A 111 16.38 -11.74 -2.20
CA ARG A 111 17.85 -11.74 -2.23
C ARG A 111 18.47 -12.81 -1.33
N ASP A 112 17.94 -13.03 -0.14
CA ASP A 112 18.60 -13.86 0.89
C ASP A 112 18.19 -15.34 0.83
N PHE A 113 17.36 -15.72 -0.16
CA PHE A 113 16.91 -17.09 -0.38
C PHE A 113 17.08 -17.55 -1.84
N ALA A 114 17.38 -18.84 -2.01
CA ALA A 114 17.34 -19.57 -3.27
C ALA A 114 16.06 -20.43 -3.32
N PRO A 115 15.09 -20.14 -4.21
CA PRO A 115 13.88 -20.93 -4.35
C PRO A 115 14.17 -22.34 -4.88
N VAL A 116 13.52 -23.37 -4.31
CA VAL A 116 13.70 -24.77 -4.74
C VAL A 116 12.48 -25.27 -5.50
N SER A 117 11.30 -25.22 -4.89
CA SER A 117 10.03 -25.51 -5.56
C SER A 117 8.86 -25.14 -4.66
N LEU A 118 7.74 -24.77 -5.28
CA LEU A 118 6.44 -24.83 -4.65
C LEU A 118 6.09 -26.30 -4.39
N VAL A 119 5.35 -26.58 -3.32
CA VAL A 119 5.05 -27.95 -2.86
C VAL A 119 3.55 -28.19 -2.87
N ALA A 120 2.77 -27.24 -2.38
CA ALA A 120 1.33 -27.39 -2.28
C ALA A 120 0.63 -26.03 -2.24
N SER A 121 -0.65 -26.05 -2.62
CA SER A 121 -1.60 -24.96 -2.37
C SER A 121 -2.82 -25.51 -1.65
N SER A 122 -3.38 -24.72 -0.74
CA SER A 122 -4.59 -25.08 0.02
C SER A 122 -5.51 -23.87 0.15
N PRO A 123 -6.81 -24.01 -0.14
CA PRO A 123 -7.79 -23.03 0.29
C PRO A 123 -7.98 -23.09 1.81
N SER A 124 -8.55 -22.02 2.35
CA SER A 124 -9.02 -21.95 3.72
C SER A 124 -10.47 -22.43 3.82
N MET A 125 -10.88 -22.73 5.05
CA MET A 125 -12.23 -23.12 5.40
C MET A 125 -12.70 -22.26 6.56
N LEU A 126 -13.88 -21.66 6.41
CA LEU A 126 -14.54 -20.98 7.50
C LEU A 126 -15.14 -22.05 8.43
N VAL A 127 -14.54 -22.19 9.60
CA VAL A 127 -14.95 -23.15 10.63
C VAL A 127 -15.37 -22.43 11.90
N VAL A 128 -16.36 -23.00 12.58
CA VAL A 128 -16.86 -22.50 13.87
C VAL A 128 -16.88 -23.61 14.92
N HIS A 129 -16.73 -23.23 16.19
CA HIS A 129 -16.94 -24.16 17.30
C HIS A 129 -18.44 -24.57 17.39
N PRO A 130 -18.79 -25.82 17.76
CA PRO A 130 -20.18 -26.28 17.82
C PRO A 130 -21.13 -25.45 18.71
N SER A 131 -20.61 -24.73 19.71
CA SER A 131 -21.39 -23.81 20.56
C SER A 131 -21.88 -22.55 19.83
N VAL A 132 -21.29 -22.21 18.68
CA VAL A 132 -21.78 -21.11 17.85
C VAL A 132 -23.07 -21.56 17.17
N PRO A 133 -24.20 -20.86 17.37
CA PRO A 133 -25.52 -21.29 16.87
C PRO A 133 -25.70 -21.13 15.36
N ALA A 134 -24.63 -20.81 14.61
CA ALA A 134 -24.64 -20.70 13.16
C ALA A 134 -24.25 -22.03 12.48
N ARG A 135 -25.04 -22.46 11.51
CA ARG A 135 -24.81 -23.63 10.64
C ARG A 135 -24.52 -23.24 9.20
N THR A 136 -24.76 -22.00 8.84
CA THR A 136 -24.46 -21.44 7.51
C THR A 136 -23.71 -20.12 7.64
N VAL A 137 -23.01 -19.70 6.58
CA VAL A 137 -22.36 -18.37 6.54
C VAL A 137 -23.38 -17.25 6.75
N LYS A 138 -24.57 -17.37 6.14
CA LYS A 138 -25.66 -16.40 6.31
C LYS A 138 -26.10 -16.27 7.78
N GLU A 139 -26.25 -17.39 8.49
CA GLU A 139 -26.56 -17.38 9.92
C GLU A 139 -25.43 -16.78 10.76
N LEU A 140 -24.17 -17.07 10.41
CA LEU A 140 -23.02 -16.47 11.09
C LEU A 140 -22.97 -14.95 10.91
N VAL A 141 -23.23 -14.46 9.69
CA VAL A 141 -23.30 -13.03 9.39
C VAL A 141 -24.43 -12.37 10.16
N ALA A 142 -25.61 -13.00 10.21
CA ALA A 142 -26.73 -12.50 10.99
C ALA A 142 -26.40 -12.43 12.49
N LEU A 143 -25.77 -13.48 13.02
CA LEU A 143 -25.33 -13.55 14.42
C LEU A 143 -24.30 -12.45 14.74
N ALA A 144 -23.30 -12.26 13.89
CA ALA A 144 -22.26 -11.26 14.07
C ALA A 144 -22.82 -9.83 14.02
N LYS A 145 -23.79 -9.56 13.14
CA LYS A 145 -24.50 -8.26 13.09
C LYS A 145 -25.35 -8.00 14.32
N ALA A 146 -25.97 -9.05 14.87
CA ALA A 146 -26.74 -8.94 16.11
C ALA A 146 -25.85 -8.77 17.36
N ARG A 147 -24.56 -9.14 17.27
CA ARG A 147 -23.59 -9.13 18.38
C ARG A 147 -22.23 -8.55 17.94
N PRO A 148 -22.18 -7.28 17.53
CA PRO A 148 -20.95 -6.66 17.04
C PRO A 148 -19.85 -6.72 18.11
N GLY A 149 -18.65 -7.15 17.71
CA GLY A 149 -17.47 -7.20 18.59
C GLY A 149 -17.47 -8.32 19.63
N GLN A 150 -18.48 -9.22 19.63
CA GLN A 150 -18.55 -10.32 20.61
C GLN A 150 -18.02 -11.66 20.06
N LEU A 151 -17.92 -11.82 18.74
CA LEU A 151 -17.34 -13.01 18.14
C LEU A 151 -15.83 -12.84 18.01
N ASN A 152 -15.09 -13.76 18.61
CA ASN A 152 -13.64 -13.88 18.46
C ASN A 152 -13.31 -14.82 17.31
N TYR A 153 -12.39 -14.40 16.44
CA TYR A 153 -11.83 -15.28 15.42
C TYR A 153 -10.32 -15.43 15.56
N ALA A 154 -9.83 -16.66 15.42
CA ALA A 154 -8.41 -16.95 15.52
C ALA A 154 -7.71 -16.92 14.16
N SER A 155 -6.39 -16.67 14.18
CA SER A 155 -5.51 -16.87 13.03
C SER A 155 -4.15 -17.43 13.44
N SER A 156 -3.34 -17.82 12.47
CA SER A 156 -1.95 -18.24 12.68
C SER A 156 -0.96 -17.08 12.93
N GLY A 157 -1.48 -15.90 13.25
CA GLY A 157 -0.71 -14.69 13.59
C GLY A 157 -1.19 -13.46 12.81
N SER A 158 -0.86 -12.28 13.31
CA SER A 158 -1.06 -11.03 12.56
C SER A 158 -0.27 -11.09 11.25
N GLY A 159 -0.92 -10.73 10.15
CA GLY A 159 -0.33 -10.82 8.80
C GLY A 159 -0.37 -12.18 8.14
N SER A 160 -0.88 -13.22 8.80
CA SER A 160 -1.09 -14.52 8.14
C SER A 160 -2.25 -14.48 7.15
N THR A 161 -2.25 -15.38 6.17
CA THR A 161 -3.37 -15.52 5.22
C THR A 161 -4.72 -15.72 5.94
N ALA A 162 -4.75 -16.44 7.06
CA ALA A 162 -5.95 -16.64 7.87
C ALA A 162 -6.44 -15.33 8.55
N HIS A 163 -5.52 -14.44 8.94
CA HIS A 163 -5.87 -13.11 9.45
C HIS A 163 -6.49 -12.26 8.34
N LEU A 164 -5.83 -12.21 7.17
CA LEU A 164 -6.32 -11.44 6.03
C LEU A 164 -7.68 -11.94 5.53
N ALA A 165 -7.89 -13.27 5.53
CA ALA A 165 -9.21 -13.85 5.26
C ALA A 165 -10.28 -13.34 6.22
N GLY A 166 -10.00 -13.37 7.54
CA GLY A 166 -10.93 -12.86 8.55
C GLY A 166 -11.31 -11.39 8.33
N GLU A 167 -10.32 -10.54 8.05
CA GLU A 167 -10.55 -9.11 7.78
C GLU A 167 -11.30 -8.87 6.47
N LEU A 168 -10.98 -9.62 5.40
CA LEU A 168 -11.73 -9.55 4.13
C LEU A 168 -13.19 -9.96 4.35
N PHE A 169 -13.46 -10.99 5.15
CA PHE A 169 -14.82 -11.43 5.45
C PHE A 169 -15.58 -10.38 6.27
N LYS A 170 -14.94 -9.77 7.28
CA LYS A 170 -15.53 -8.66 8.05
C LYS A 170 -15.95 -7.52 7.13
N LEU A 171 -15.06 -7.12 6.22
CA LEU A 171 -15.30 -6.04 5.25
C LEU A 171 -16.47 -6.36 4.33
N MET A 172 -16.44 -7.51 3.65
CA MET A 172 -17.43 -7.88 2.64
C MET A 172 -18.80 -8.20 3.24
N ALA A 173 -18.83 -8.89 4.39
CA ALA A 173 -20.08 -9.23 5.07
C ALA A 173 -20.64 -8.09 5.93
N LYS A 174 -19.85 -7.01 6.13
CA LYS A 174 -20.14 -5.87 7.01
C LYS A 174 -20.46 -6.33 8.44
N ILE A 175 -19.53 -7.07 9.03
CA ILE A 175 -19.65 -7.59 10.40
C ILE A 175 -18.47 -7.11 11.26
N ASP A 176 -18.67 -7.10 12.57
CA ASP A 176 -17.61 -6.81 13.53
C ASP A 176 -17.29 -8.06 14.36
N ALA A 177 -16.02 -8.44 14.39
CA ALA A 177 -15.47 -9.60 15.08
C ALA A 177 -14.03 -9.31 15.51
N VAL A 178 -13.67 -9.76 16.71
CA VAL A 178 -12.37 -9.50 17.34
C VAL A 178 -11.35 -10.54 16.85
N HIS A 179 -10.22 -10.07 16.34
CA HIS A 179 -9.11 -10.92 15.95
C HIS A 179 -8.27 -11.36 17.16
N VAL A 180 -7.98 -12.66 17.26
CA VAL A 180 -7.06 -13.23 18.25
C VAL A 180 -5.86 -13.88 17.52
N PRO A 181 -4.68 -13.23 17.49
CA PRO A 181 -3.50 -13.77 16.81
C PRO A 181 -2.77 -14.83 17.65
N TYR A 182 -2.42 -15.96 17.04
CA TYR A 182 -1.58 -17.00 17.64
C TYR A 182 -0.22 -17.12 16.95
N LYS A 183 0.74 -17.85 17.54
CA LYS A 183 2.07 -18.12 16.93
C LYS A 183 2.05 -19.17 15.80
N GLY A 184 0.88 -19.63 15.39
CA GLY A 184 0.68 -20.65 14.36
C GLY A 184 -0.74 -21.23 14.40
N ALA A 185 -1.12 -21.97 13.36
CA ALA A 185 -2.48 -22.52 13.25
C ALA A 185 -2.78 -23.63 14.28
N GLY A 186 -1.77 -24.37 14.77
CA GLY A 186 -1.95 -25.42 15.76
C GLY A 186 -2.57 -24.91 17.08
N PRO A 187 -1.92 -23.96 17.77
CA PRO A 187 -2.50 -23.34 18.97
C PRO A 187 -3.88 -22.70 18.73
N ALA A 188 -4.07 -22.04 17.59
CA ALA A 188 -5.36 -21.45 17.21
C ALA A 188 -6.47 -22.51 17.06
N LEU A 189 -6.17 -23.64 16.43
CA LEU A 189 -7.10 -24.76 16.27
C LEU A 189 -7.43 -25.41 17.62
N THR A 190 -6.44 -25.58 18.49
CA THR A 190 -6.66 -26.10 19.85
C THR A 190 -7.65 -25.22 20.63
N ASP A 191 -7.46 -23.91 20.61
CA ASP A 191 -8.35 -22.97 21.29
C ASP A 191 -9.74 -22.91 20.67
N LEU A 192 -9.84 -23.02 19.34
CA LEU A 192 -11.13 -23.12 18.65
C LEU A 192 -11.87 -24.42 19.03
N VAL A 193 -11.17 -25.56 19.05
CA VAL A 193 -11.75 -26.85 19.48
C VAL A 193 -12.15 -26.80 20.96
N GLY A 194 -11.39 -26.08 21.78
CA GLY A 194 -11.69 -25.84 23.19
C GLY A 194 -12.75 -24.77 23.45
N GLY A 195 -13.29 -24.12 22.42
CA GLY A 195 -14.33 -23.09 22.53
C GLY A 195 -13.86 -21.75 23.12
N GLN A 196 -12.55 -21.49 23.18
CA GLN A 196 -11.99 -20.20 23.65
C GLN A 196 -12.16 -19.09 22.60
N VAL A 197 -12.19 -19.48 21.33
CA VAL A 197 -12.53 -18.62 20.19
C VAL A 197 -13.70 -19.24 19.43
N HIS A 198 -14.41 -18.43 18.65
CA HIS A 198 -15.69 -18.83 18.06
C HIS A 198 -15.54 -19.34 16.63
N MET A 199 -14.64 -18.72 15.85
CA MET A 199 -14.44 -19.04 14.44
C MET A 199 -12.98 -18.94 14.01
N MET A 200 -12.67 -19.51 12.87
CA MET A 200 -11.35 -19.39 12.24
C MET A 200 -11.51 -19.58 10.73
N PHE A 201 -10.73 -18.85 9.94
CA PHE A 201 -10.41 -19.25 8.58
C PHE A 201 -9.23 -20.23 8.65
N GLY A 202 -9.55 -21.49 8.95
CA GLY A 202 -8.56 -22.54 9.13
C GLY A 202 -8.15 -23.10 7.77
N PHE A 203 -6.86 -23.24 7.53
CA PHE A 203 -6.41 -23.96 6.33
C PHE A 203 -6.95 -25.38 6.35
N THR A 204 -7.49 -25.84 5.20
CA THR A 204 -8.22 -27.09 5.11
C THR A 204 -7.44 -28.28 5.68
N ALA A 205 -6.13 -28.34 5.40
CA ALA A 205 -5.25 -29.40 5.89
C ALA A 205 -5.16 -29.52 7.42
N GLY A 206 -5.31 -28.41 8.15
CA GLY A 206 -5.33 -28.43 9.61
C GLY A 206 -6.72 -28.64 10.20
N ALA A 207 -7.75 -28.03 9.59
CA ALA A 207 -9.10 -28.02 10.14
C ALA A 207 -9.91 -29.28 9.82
N LEU A 208 -9.69 -29.89 8.65
CA LEU A 208 -10.51 -30.99 8.14
C LEU A 208 -10.58 -32.22 9.06
N PRO A 209 -9.48 -32.68 9.71
CA PRO A 209 -9.57 -33.77 10.67
C PRO A 209 -10.52 -33.49 11.84
N HIS A 210 -10.55 -32.25 12.34
CA HIS A 210 -11.44 -31.83 13.42
C HIS A 210 -12.90 -31.72 12.97
N VAL A 211 -13.13 -31.30 11.72
CA VAL A 211 -14.46 -31.28 11.10
C VAL A 211 -14.99 -32.71 10.93
N ARG A 212 -14.18 -33.63 10.38
CA ARG A 212 -14.55 -35.06 10.24
C ARG A 212 -14.84 -35.73 11.59
N ALA A 213 -14.13 -35.33 12.64
CA ALA A 213 -14.36 -35.80 14.01
C ALA A 213 -15.57 -35.15 14.71
N GLY A 214 -16.29 -34.23 14.05
CA GLY A 214 -17.43 -33.52 14.64
C GLY A 214 -17.07 -32.49 15.72
N LYS A 215 -15.77 -32.20 15.90
CA LYS A 215 -15.29 -31.23 16.91
C LYS A 215 -15.42 -29.78 16.44
N LEU A 216 -15.45 -29.55 15.13
CA LEU A 216 -15.68 -28.25 14.50
C LEU A 216 -16.75 -28.37 13.42
N ARG A 217 -17.44 -27.27 13.12
CA ARG A 217 -18.40 -27.17 12.03
C ARG A 217 -17.83 -26.32 10.91
N ALA A 218 -17.70 -26.90 9.72
CA ALA A 218 -17.36 -26.17 8.51
C ALA A 218 -18.60 -25.47 7.93
N LEU A 219 -18.46 -24.20 7.55
CA LEU A 219 -19.54 -23.40 6.96
C LEU A 219 -19.35 -23.19 5.46
N ALA A 220 -18.12 -22.93 5.01
CA ALA A 220 -17.78 -22.74 3.61
C ALA A 220 -16.27 -22.87 3.35
N VAL A 221 -15.89 -23.10 2.10
CA VAL A 221 -14.50 -23.04 1.60
C VAL A 221 -14.22 -21.77 0.83
N THR A 222 -12.98 -21.31 0.87
CA THR A 222 -12.55 -20.04 0.25
C THR A 222 -11.95 -20.22 -1.15
N SER A 223 -12.17 -21.37 -1.79
CA SER A 223 -11.79 -21.61 -3.20
C SER A 223 -12.92 -21.23 -4.15
N ALA A 224 -12.59 -20.90 -5.39
CA ALA A 224 -13.58 -20.65 -6.44
C ALA A 224 -14.56 -21.82 -6.66
N LYS A 225 -14.10 -23.06 -6.46
CA LYS A 225 -14.90 -24.29 -6.61
C LYS A 225 -14.96 -25.05 -5.30
N ARG A 226 -16.02 -25.85 -5.11
CA ARG A 226 -16.12 -26.78 -3.98
C ARG A 226 -14.97 -27.79 -3.99
N LEU A 227 -14.58 -28.25 -2.81
CA LEU A 227 -13.61 -29.33 -2.68
C LEU A 227 -14.25 -30.66 -3.04
N ALA A 228 -13.58 -31.46 -3.88
CA ALA A 228 -14.07 -32.79 -4.27
C ALA A 228 -14.30 -33.72 -3.06
N GLU A 229 -13.49 -33.56 -2.02
CA GLU A 229 -13.57 -34.32 -0.76
C GLU A 229 -14.71 -33.86 0.17
N LEU A 230 -15.31 -32.69 -0.10
CA LEU A 230 -16.41 -32.09 0.66
C LEU A 230 -17.47 -31.50 -0.29
N PRO A 231 -18.12 -32.32 -1.13
CA PRO A 231 -19.03 -31.82 -2.15
C PRO A 231 -20.27 -31.10 -1.57
N GLY A 232 -20.63 -31.42 -0.33
CA GLY A 232 -21.72 -30.78 0.40
C GLY A 232 -21.37 -29.43 1.04
N LEU A 233 -20.10 -29.04 1.08
CA LEU A 233 -19.66 -27.77 1.66
C LEU A 233 -19.62 -26.68 0.57
N PRO A 234 -20.40 -25.59 0.69
CA PRO A 234 -20.42 -24.54 -0.34
C PRO A 234 -19.12 -23.72 -0.34
N THR A 235 -18.86 -23.03 -1.43
CA THR A 235 -17.88 -21.94 -1.46
C THR A 235 -18.40 -20.71 -0.73
N MET A 236 -17.53 -19.78 -0.36
CA MET A 236 -17.93 -18.49 0.21
C MET A 236 -18.84 -17.69 -0.74
N SER A 237 -18.56 -17.75 -2.04
CA SER A 237 -19.40 -17.15 -3.10
C SER A 237 -20.79 -17.77 -3.13
N GLU A 238 -20.91 -19.09 -3.13
CA GLU A 238 -22.21 -19.79 -3.05
C GLU A 238 -22.95 -19.50 -1.73
N ALA A 239 -22.20 -19.25 -0.65
CA ALA A 239 -22.74 -18.97 0.67
C ALA A 239 -23.14 -17.49 0.89
N GLY A 240 -23.03 -16.65 -0.15
CA GLY A 240 -23.53 -15.27 -0.17
C GLY A 240 -22.47 -14.18 -0.03
N VAL A 241 -21.18 -14.52 -0.03
CA VAL A 241 -20.07 -13.57 -0.07
C VAL A 241 -19.39 -13.69 -1.44
N LYS A 242 -19.97 -13.02 -2.44
CA LYS A 242 -19.52 -13.09 -3.85
C LYS A 242 -18.03 -12.79 -3.99
N ASP A 243 -17.38 -13.48 -4.92
CA ASP A 243 -15.98 -13.26 -5.33
C ASP A 243 -14.96 -13.40 -4.19
N TYR A 244 -15.34 -14.11 -3.12
CA TYR A 244 -14.47 -14.38 -2.00
C TYR A 244 -13.58 -15.58 -2.28
N GLU A 245 -12.32 -15.31 -2.60
CA GLU A 245 -11.29 -16.32 -2.78
C GLU A 245 -10.03 -16.01 -1.96
N VAL A 246 -9.57 -16.98 -1.18
CA VAL A 246 -8.33 -16.88 -0.41
C VAL A 246 -7.66 -18.25 -0.35
N SER A 247 -6.42 -18.34 -0.81
CA SER A 247 -5.61 -19.55 -0.69
C SER A 247 -4.26 -19.24 -0.07
N VAL A 248 -3.64 -20.28 0.51
CA VAL A 248 -2.25 -20.24 0.94
C VAL A 248 -1.44 -21.19 0.09
N TRP A 249 -0.22 -20.78 -0.25
CA TRP A 249 0.76 -21.62 -0.92
C TRP A 249 1.86 -22.02 0.06
N TYR A 250 2.53 -23.14 -0.21
CA TYR A 250 3.63 -23.69 0.57
C TYR A 250 4.80 -24.05 -0.36
N GLY A 251 6.01 -23.64 -0.01
CA GLY A 251 7.19 -23.91 -0.83
C GLY A 251 8.48 -24.00 -0.05
N ILE A 252 9.52 -24.54 -0.69
CA ILE A 252 10.84 -24.75 -0.09
C ILE A 252 11.81 -23.68 -0.58
N LEU A 253 12.43 -22.98 0.37
CA LEU A 253 13.52 -22.03 0.14
C LEU A 253 14.79 -22.52 0.81
N ALA A 254 15.93 -22.41 0.13
CA ALA A 254 17.25 -22.58 0.69
C ALA A 254 17.92 -21.21 0.93
N PRO A 255 19.01 -21.10 1.71
CA PRO A 255 19.77 -19.86 1.84
C PRO A 255 20.35 -19.44 0.48
N ALA A 256 20.45 -18.14 0.24
CA ALA A 256 21.10 -17.61 -0.96
C ALA A 256 22.55 -18.12 -1.08
N GLY A 257 22.98 -18.40 -2.32
CA GLY A 257 24.30 -18.97 -2.61
C GLY A 257 24.38 -20.50 -2.52
N THR A 258 23.26 -21.19 -2.25
CA THR A 258 23.25 -22.66 -2.26
C THR A 258 23.61 -23.17 -3.66
N PRO A 259 24.59 -24.10 -3.81
CA PRO A 259 25.03 -24.55 -5.12
C PRO A 259 23.89 -25.07 -6.00
N GLN A 260 23.91 -24.69 -7.27
CA GLN A 260 22.84 -25.03 -8.22
C GLN A 260 22.61 -26.54 -8.33
N GLU A 261 23.67 -27.35 -8.24
CA GLU A 261 23.57 -28.82 -8.25
C GLU A 261 22.71 -29.35 -7.08
N LEU A 262 22.82 -28.72 -5.89
CA LEU A 262 22.01 -29.09 -4.73
C LEU A 262 20.56 -28.63 -4.88
N ILE A 263 20.33 -27.43 -5.42
CA ILE A 263 18.98 -26.94 -5.76
C ILE A 263 18.31 -27.90 -6.75
N THR A 264 19.01 -28.28 -7.81
CA THR A 264 18.51 -29.24 -8.81
C THR A 264 18.22 -30.60 -8.20
N ARG A 265 19.09 -31.12 -7.33
CA ARG A 265 18.88 -32.40 -6.64
C ARG A 265 17.68 -32.36 -5.70
N LEU A 266 17.56 -31.31 -4.88
CA LEU A 266 16.43 -31.11 -3.98
C LEU A 266 15.12 -30.95 -4.75
N HIS A 267 15.14 -30.15 -5.82
CA HIS A 267 14.00 -29.96 -6.70
C HIS A 267 13.51 -31.30 -7.28
N ALA A 268 14.41 -32.11 -7.84
CA ALA A 268 14.06 -33.42 -8.41
C ALA A 268 13.40 -34.35 -7.39
N GLU A 269 13.92 -34.41 -6.15
CA GLU A 269 13.32 -35.23 -5.10
C GLU A 269 12.00 -34.65 -4.57
N ILE A 270 11.84 -33.32 -4.53
CA ILE A 270 10.55 -32.68 -4.21
C ILE A 270 9.51 -33.01 -5.28
N VAL A 271 9.86 -32.89 -6.57
CA VAL A 271 8.95 -33.24 -7.67
C VAL A 271 8.51 -34.69 -7.55
N LYS A 272 9.45 -35.62 -7.35
CA LYS A 272 9.15 -37.05 -7.16
C LYS A 272 8.28 -37.30 -5.93
N ALA A 273 8.55 -36.61 -4.82
CA ALA A 273 7.78 -36.72 -3.59
C ALA A 273 6.33 -36.23 -3.79
N VAL A 274 6.15 -35.03 -4.36
CA VAL A 274 4.85 -34.37 -4.52
C VAL A 274 3.97 -35.06 -5.56
N THR A 275 4.57 -35.52 -6.66
CA THR A 275 3.86 -36.21 -7.75
C THR A 275 3.57 -37.69 -7.46
N SER A 276 4.12 -38.24 -6.36
CA SER A 276 3.83 -39.62 -5.98
C SER A 276 2.33 -39.83 -5.70
N PRO A 277 1.71 -40.93 -6.16
CA PRO A 277 0.28 -41.20 -5.94
C PRO A 277 -0.11 -41.15 -4.46
N GLN A 278 0.78 -41.61 -3.60
CA GLN A 278 0.57 -41.62 -2.16
C GLN A 278 0.61 -40.20 -1.57
N MET A 279 1.50 -39.31 -2.02
CA MET A 279 1.48 -37.92 -1.58
C MET A 279 0.24 -37.20 -2.12
N ALA A 280 -0.08 -37.38 -3.40
CA ALA A 280 -1.28 -36.80 -4.01
C ALA A 280 -2.55 -37.20 -3.24
N SER A 281 -2.69 -38.48 -2.89
CA SER A 281 -3.81 -38.97 -2.08
C SER A 281 -3.82 -38.38 -0.66
N ARG A 282 -2.65 -38.24 -0.02
CA ARG A 282 -2.55 -37.60 1.31
C ARG A 282 -2.90 -36.12 1.28
N LEU A 283 -2.41 -35.38 0.29
CA LEU A 283 -2.72 -33.95 0.11
C LEU A 283 -4.20 -33.76 -0.19
N ALA A 284 -4.77 -34.55 -1.11
CA ALA A 284 -6.20 -34.52 -1.42
C ALA A 284 -7.05 -34.80 -0.17
N GLY A 285 -6.70 -35.82 0.62
CA GLY A 285 -7.38 -36.12 1.90
C GLY A 285 -7.28 -35.01 2.95
N LEU A 286 -6.39 -34.03 2.76
CA LEU A 286 -6.21 -32.81 3.54
C LEU A 286 -6.81 -31.56 2.85
N GLY A 287 -7.46 -31.71 1.70
CA GLY A 287 -7.98 -30.60 0.89
C GLY A 287 -6.91 -29.66 0.34
N ALA A 288 -5.68 -30.16 0.20
CA ALA A 288 -4.57 -29.49 -0.44
C ALA A 288 -4.25 -30.17 -1.78
N TYR A 289 -3.58 -29.46 -2.67
CA TYR A 289 -3.17 -29.99 -3.96
C TYR A 289 -1.67 -29.79 -4.12
N GLY A 290 -0.99 -30.83 -4.61
CA GLY A 290 0.43 -30.77 -4.91
C GLY A 290 0.67 -29.83 -6.08
N VAL A 291 1.65 -28.94 -5.94
CA VAL A 291 2.13 -28.09 -7.02
C VAL A 291 3.63 -28.29 -7.08
N THR A 292 4.18 -28.37 -8.29
CA THR A 292 5.63 -28.45 -8.52
C THR A 292 5.96 -27.57 -9.69
N ASN A 293 6.77 -26.55 -9.45
CA ASN A 293 7.27 -25.65 -10.48
C ASN A 293 8.79 -25.66 -10.46
N GLU A 294 9.39 -25.34 -11.61
CA GLU A 294 10.83 -25.19 -11.71
C GLU A 294 11.34 -24.11 -10.74
N PRO A 295 12.57 -24.20 -10.21
CA PRO A 295 13.11 -23.23 -9.26
C PRO A 295 12.97 -21.77 -9.71
N GLY A 296 13.23 -21.50 -11.00
CA GLY A 296 13.05 -20.17 -11.60
C GLY A 296 11.59 -19.69 -11.60
N GLN A 297 10.66 -20.58 -11.95
CA GLN A 297 9.23 -20.28 -11.93
C GLN A 297 8.73 -20.01 -10.50
N PHE A 298 9.32 -20.65 -9.49
CA PHE A 298 8.99 -20.36 -8.09
C PHE A 298 9.53 -19.01 -7.64
N ALA A 299 10.74 -18.63 -8.10
CA ALA A 299 11.27 -17.29 -7.87
C ALA A 299 10.33 -16.22 -8.44
N ASP A 300 9.86 -16.41 -9.67
CA ASP A 300 8.93 -15.49 -10.32
C ASP A 300 7.59 -15.43 -9.59
N PHE A 301 7.06 -16.57 -9.14
CA PHE A 301 5.85 -16.63 -8.34
C PHE A 301 5.96 -15.81 -7.04
N ILE A 302 7.09 -15.92 -6.31
CA ILE A 302 7.33 -15.11 -5.10
C ILE A 302 7.41 -13.62 -5.42
N ARG A 303 8.01 -13.24 -6.54
CA ARG A 303 8.09 -11.84 -6.99
C ARG A 303 6.70 -11.27 -7.29
N VAL A 304 5.85 -12.03 -7.97
CA VAL A 304 4.46 -11.64 -8.25
C VAL A 304 3.66 -11.47 -6.96
N GLU A 305 3.92 -12.29 -5.94
CA GLU A 305 3.26 -12.13 -4.63
C GLU A 305 3.68 -10.84 -3.90
N ILE A 306 4.77 -10.19 -4.31
CA ILE A 306 5.20 -8.87 -3.81
C ILE A 306 4.64 -7.79 -4.74
N ARG A 307 3.80 -6.90 -4.21
CA ARG A 307 3.23 -5.79 -4.98
C ARG A 307 4.33 -4.79 -5.41
N LYS A 308 4.85 -4.96 -6.62
CA LYS A 308 5.84 -4.09 -7.28
C LYS A 308 5.21 -3.15 -8.30
N TRP A 309 5.48 -1.86 -8.21
CA TRP A 309 4.92 -0.81 -9.05
C TRP A 309 6.05 -0.03 -9.73
N LEU A 310 5.83 0.39 -10.97
CA LEU A 310 6.75 1.27 -11.68
C LEU A 310 6.14 2.65 -11.72
N ASP A 311 6.84 3.63 -11.16
CA ASP A 311 6.48 5.03 -11.29
C ASP A 311 7.42 5.69 -12.31
N ALA A 312 6.91 5.94 -13.51
CA ALA A 312 7.58 6.70 -14.55
C ALA A 312 6.93 8.10 -14.73
N ALA A 313 6.23 8.58 -13.71
CA ALA A 313 5.53 9.86 -13.76
C ALA A 313 6.47 11.06 -13.64
N GLY A 314 6.13 12.10 -14.38
CA GLY A 314 6.65 13.45 -14.17
C GLY A 314 5.97 14.17 -13.00
N PRO A 315 6.20 15.49 -12.86
CA PRO A 315 5.69 16.30 -11.74
C PRO A 315 4.18 16.16 -11.47
N MET A 316 3.36 15.97 -12.52
CA MET A 316 1.89 15.84 -12.41
C MET A 316 1.44 14.58 -11.66
N GLY A 317 2.22 13.49 -11.77
CA GLY A 317 1.90 12.19 -11.19
C GLY A 317 2.80 11.79 -10.01
N ALA A 318 3.83 12.57 -9.68
CA ALA A 318 4.83 12.19 -8.67
C ALA A 318 4.24 11.89 -7.28
N TYR A 319 3.15 12.56 -6.87
CA TYR A 319 2.51 12.25 -5.58
C TYR A 319 1.69 10.95 -5.63
N CYS A 320 1.36 10.44 -6.82
CA CYS A 320 0.64 9.19 -7.01
C CYS A 320 1.49 8.00 -6.52
N GLY A 321 2.70 7.81 -7.03
CA GLY A 321 3.61 6.72 -6.61
C GLY A 321 3.91 6.74 -5.13
N LYS A 322 4.21 7.93 -4.58
CA LYS A 322 4.45 8.13 -3.14
C LYS A 322 3.35 7.58 -2.24
N LEU A 323 2.09 7.84 -2.58
CA LEU A 323 0.96 7.38 -1.76
C LEU A 323 1.07 5.88 -1.50
N PHE A 324 1.52 5.15 -2.51
CA PHE A 324 1.64 3.73 -2.48
C PHE A 324 2.94 3.22 -1.88
N ALA A 325 4.05 3.88 -2.19
CA ALA A 325 5.35 3.62 -1.59
C ALA A 325 5.26 3.73 -0.06
N ASP A 326 4.60 4.77 0.44
CA ASP A 326 4.42 4.98 1.88
C ASP A 326 3.30 4.10 2.47
N MET A 327 2.38 3.55 1.65
CA MET A 327 1.43 2.51 2.08
C MET A 327 1.99 1.08 2.05
N GLY A 328 3.24 0.89 1.61
CA GLY A 328 3.95 -0.37 1.73
C GLY A 328 4.31 -1.07 0.40
N ALA A 329 3.88 -0.55 -0.74
CA ALA A 329 4.23 -1.11 -2.05
C ALA A 329 5.72 -0.97 -2.36
N ASP A 330 6.31 -1.92 -3.10
CA ASP A 330 7.64 -1.73 -3.65
C ASP A 330 7.54 -0.89 -4.91
N VAL A 331 7.81 0.42 -4.79
CA VAL A 331 7.71 1.36 -5.91
C VAL A 331 9.11 1.63 -6.45
N ILE A 332 9.31 1.33 -7.73
CA ILE A 332 10.50 1.67 -8.48
C ILE A 332 10.22 2.95 -9.25
N LEU A 333 10.88 4.03 -8.86
CA LEU A 333 10.86 5.30 -9.58
C LEU A 333 11.83 5.19 -10.78
N VAL A 334 11.31 5.38 -11.98
CA VAL A 334 12.01 5.32 -13.25
C VAL A 334 12.20 6.73 -13.78
N GLU A 335 13.41 7.25 -13.68
CA GLU A 335 13.76 8.59 -14.14
C GLU A 335 14.56 8.55 -15.45
N PRO A 336 14.49 9.58 -16.32
CA PRO A 336 15.48 9.71 -17.38
C PRO A 336 16.89 9.88 -16.77
N PRO A 337 17.99 9.56 -17.50
CA PRO A 337 19.35 9.72 -16.98
C PRO A 337 19.71 11.14 -16.51
N ALA A 338 19.00 12.16 -17.01
CA ALA A 338 19.16 13.56 -16.58
C ALA A 338 18.41 13.90 -15.26
N GLY A 339 17.62 12.96 -14.74
CA GLY A 339 16.72 13.10 -13.61
C GLY A 339 15.36 13.70 -13.98
N SER A 340 14.35 13.43 -13.15
CA SER A 340 13.02 14.02 -13.26
C SER A 340 13.08 15.55 -13.18
N ALA A 341 12.21 16.25 -13.91
CA ALA A 341 12.09 17.71 -13.84
C ALA A 341 11.80 18.21 -12.42
N LEU A 342 11.11 17.39 -11.61
CA LEU A 342 10.77 17.70 -10.22
C LEU A 342 12.01 17.92 -9.32
N ARG A 343 13.16 17.33 -9.67
CA ARG A 343 14.44 17.53 -8.97
C ARG A 343 14.93 18.99 -9.03
N ARG A 344 14.50 19.72 -10.06
CA ARG A 344 14.88 21.12 -10.33
C ARG A 344 13.76 22.10 -10.01
N GLU A 345 12.69 21.64 -9.38
CA GLU A 345 11.59 22.52 -8.98
C GLU A 345 11.92 23.17 -7.61
N PRO A 346 11.92 24.51 -7.51
CA PRO A 346 12.13 25.19 -6.24
C PRO A 346 10.96 24.93 -5.27
N PRO A 347 11.18 25.04 -3.95
CA PRO A 347 12.38 25.52 -3.28
C PRO A 347 13.50 24.46 -3.13
N PHE A 348 14.72 24.93 -2.92
CA PHE A 348 15.92 24.09 -2.79
C PHE A 348 16.47 24.07 -1.37
N ILE A 349 16.97 22.92 -0.94
CA ILE A 349 17.64 22.77 0.35
C ILE A 349 18.95 23.56 0.32
N GLY A 350 19.02 24.59 1.17
CA GLY A 350 20.17 25.49 1.23
C GLY A 350 20.21 26.52 0.09
N ASP A 351 19.10 26.71 -0.63
CA ASP A 351 18.96 27.72 -1.70
C ASP A 351 19.94 27.54 -2.87
N VAL A 352 20.41 26.30 -3.11
CA VAL A 352 21.29 25.96 -4.23
C VAL A 352 20.56 25.02 -5.18
N GLU A 353 20.40 25.40 -6.44
CA GLU A 353 19.78 24.56 -7.47
C GLU A 353 20.74 23.44 -7.92
N GLN A 354 20.46 22.21 -7.45
CA GLN A 354 21.16 20.99 -7.84
C GLN A 354 20.13 19.84 -7.89
N PRO A 355 20.34 18.79 -8.71
CA PRO A 355 19.37 17.68 -8.83
C PRO A 355 19.02 16.96 -7.51
N GLU A 356 19.86 17.12 -6.49
CA GLU A 356 19.72 16.49 -5.17
C GLU A 356 19.30 17.50 -4.09
N SER A 357 18.86 18.71 -4.45
CA SER A 357 18.43 19.73 -3.48
C SER A 357 16.95 20.07 -3.55
N GLY A 358 16.21 19.61 -4.57
CA GLY A 358 14.77 19.87 -4.73
C GLY A 358 13.93 19.36 -3.55
N ILE A 359 13.24 20.28 -2.86
CA ILE A 359 12.38 19.95 -1.72
C ILE A 359 11.12 19.21 -2.20
N ALA A 360 10.56 19.61 -3.35
CA ALA A 360 9.39 18.96 -3.93
C ALA A 360 9.67 17.49 -4.27
N PHE A 361 10.81 17.22 -4.93
CA PHE A 361 11.26 15.85 -5.19
C PHE A 361 11.44 15.05 -3.89
N THR A 362 12.14 15.63 -2.92
CA THR A 362 12.38 14.97 -1.62
C THR A 362 11.08 14.60 -0.90
N TYR A 363 10.06 15.44 -0.97
CA TYR A 363 8.75 15.17 -0.38
C TYR A 363 7.97 14.12 -1.17
N CYS A 364 7.92 14.25 -2.50
CA CYS A 364 7.07 13.45 -3.37
C CYS A 364 7.61 12.06 -3.72
N ASN A 365 8.81 11.66 -3.30
CA ASN A 365 9.42 10.39 -3.73
C ASN A 365 9.97 9.58 -2.54
N THR A 366 9.49 9.83 -1.32
CA THR A 366 9.90 9.04 -0.15
C THR A 366 9.42 7.59 -0.26
N SER A 367 10.15 6.68 0.36
CA SER A 367 9.89 5.23 0.34
C SER A 367 10.14 4.50 -0.99
N GLU A 368 10.49 5.21 -2.05
CA GLU A 368 10.73 4.65 -3.39
C GLU A 368 12.19 4.20 -3.60
N ARG A 369 12.39 3.30 -4.57
CA ARG A 369 13.72 2.95 -5.10
C ARG A 369 13.90 3.59 -6.47
N GLY A 370 14.85 4.50 -6.61
CA GLY A 370 15.11 5.23 -7.86
C GLY A 370 16.12 4.54 -8.78
N ILE A 371 15.77 4.39 -10.05
CA ILE A 371 16.65 4.03 -11.17
C ILE A 371 16.62 5.09 -12.25
N THR A 372 17.64 5.08 -13.10
CA THR A 372 17.68 5.87 -14.33
C THR A 372 17.54 4.97 -15.55
N LEU A 373 16.71 5.38 -16.51
CA LEU A 373 16.39 4.63 -17.73
C LEU A 373 15.92 5.58 -18.84
N ASN A 374 16.56 5.50 -20.00
CA ASN A 374 16.18 6.27 -21.18
C ASN A 374 15.17 5.48 -22.03
N LEU A 375 13.90 5.86 -21.97
CA LEU A 375 12.82 5.20 -22.72
C LEU A 375 12.76 5.58 -24.22
N ASP A 376 13.57 6.54 -24.66
CA ASP A 376 13.71 6.87 -26.09
C ASP A 376 14.69 5.93 -26.80
N GLU A 377 15.48 5.16 -26.05
CA GLU A 377 16.40 4.15 -26.57
C GLU A 377 15.76 2.76 -26.59
N ALA A 378 15.94 2.01 -27.68
CA ALA A 378 15.38 0.66 -27.83
C ALA A 378 15.85 -0.30 -26.71
N ARG A 379 17.10 -0.18 -26.25
CA ARG A 379 17.60 -0.96 -25.10
C ARG A 379 16.90 -0.57 -23.80
N GLY A 380 16.57 0.71 -23.62
CA GLY A 380 15.84 1.18 -22.45
C GLY A 380 14.39 0.68 -22.44
N GLN A 381 13.71 0.72 -23.59
CA GLN A 381 12.37 0.13 -23.77
C GLN A 381 12.37 -1.37 -23.45
N ALA A 382 13.37 -2.12 -23.91
CA ALA A 382 13.50 -3.54 -23.61
C ALA A 382 13.71 -3.82 -22.11
N LEU A 383 14.50 -3.00 -21.41
CA LEU A 383 14.66 -3.10 -19.96
C LEU A 383 13.38 -2.74 -19.21
N PHE A 384 12.65 -1.72 -19.67
CA PHE A 384 11.37 -1.33 -19.08
C PHE A 384 10.31 -2.45 -19.20
N LEU A 385 10.24 -3.12 -20.35
CA LEU A 385 9.36 -4.28 -20.52
C LEU A 385 9.73 -5.44 -19.57
N LYS A 386 11.03 -5.68 -19.33
CA LYS A 386 11.47 -6.67 -18.33
C LYS A 386 11.04 -6.29 -16.91
N LEU A 387 11.09 -5.01 -16.55
CA LEU A 387 10.56 -4.52 -15.28
C LEU A 387 9.05 -4.77 -15.18
N CYS A 388 8.30 -4.45 -16.24
CA CYS A 388 6.85 -4.62 -16.33
C CYS A 388 6.40 -6.08 -16.20
N ALA A 389 7.24 -7.05 -16.57
CA ALA A 389 6.95 -8.48 -16.43
C ALA A 389 6.74 -8.92 -14.96
N THR A 390 7.22 -8.11 -14.00
CA THR A 390 7.06 -8.37 -12.55
C THR A 390 6.27 -7.27 -11.84
N ALA A 391 5.76 -6.29 -12.58
CA ALA A 391 5.02 -5.16 -12.03
C ALA A 391 3.51 -5.39 -12.13
N HIS A 392 2.77 -4.79 -11.19
CA HIS A 392 1.31 -4.83 -11.16
C HIS A 392 0.69 -3.51 -11.63
N LEU A 393 1.42 -2.42 -11.45
CA LEU A 393 1.01 -1.07 -11.81
C LEU A 393 2.16 -0.35 -12.48
N VAL A 394 1.86 0.35 -13.56
CA VAL A 394 2.71 1.37 -14.17
C VAL A 394 1.98 2.71 -14.07
N ILE A 395 2.65 3.73 -13.55
CA ILE A 395 2.15 5.11 -13.50
C ILE A 395 3.02 5.93 -14.44
N GLU A 396 2.41 6.73 -15.32
CA GLU A 396 3.14 7.57 -16.27
C GLU A 396 2.36 8.85 -16.61
N THR A 397 3.07 9.85 -17.13
CA THR A 397 2.51 11.17 -17.49
C THR A 397 2.96 11.64 -18.87
N GLU A 398 3.28 10.72 -19.77
CA GLU A 398 3.65 11.04 -21.14
C GLU A 398 2.47 11.59 -21.91
N LYS A 399 2.76 12.35 -22.97
CA LYS A 399 1.71 12.83 -23.86
C LYS A 399 0.96 11.66 -24.49
N PRO A 400 -0.33 11.82 -24.83
CA PRO A 400 -1.10 10.78 -25.48
C PRO A 400 -0.38 10.14 -26.67
N GLY A 401 -0.39 8.80 -26.69
CA GLY A 401 0.24 7.98 -27.71
C GLY A 401 1.78 7.89 -27.67
N VAL A 402 2.50 8.63 -26.83
CA VAL A 402 3.99 8.52 -26.74
C VAL A 402 4.39 7.13 -26.26
N MET A 403 3.80 6.63 -25.18
CA MET A 403 4.08 5.28 -24.67
C MET A 403 3.79 4.20 -25.73
N ALA A 404 2.67 4.34 -26.47
CA ALA A 404 2.35 3.44 -27.57
C ALA A 404 3.39 3.48 -28.70
N ARG A 405 3.89 4.66 -29.09
CA ARG A 405 4.96 4.81 -30.11
C ARG A 405 6.28 4.19 -29.66
N ARG A 406 6.56 4.18 -28.35
CA ARG A 406 7.72 3.49 -27.75
C ARG A 406 7.52 1.96 -27.61
N GLY A 407 6.36 1.43 -28.01
CA GLY A 407 6.02 0.02 -27.81
C GLY A 407 5.71 -0.35 -26.36
N LEU A 408 5.42 0.66 -25.53
CA LEU A 408 5.16 0.54 -24.08
C LEU A 408 3.71 0.92 -23.73
N GLY A 409 2.82 0.98 -24.72
CA GLY A 409 1.39 1.27 -24.50
C GLY A 409 0.68 0.11 -23.82
N TYR A 410 -0.53 0.37 -23.30
CA TYR A 410 -1.30 -0.62 -22.55
C TYR A 410 -1.46 -1.95 -23.30
N ALA A 411 -1.77 -1.91 -24.61
CA ALA A 411 -1.94 -3.12 -25.41
C ALA A 411 -0.68 -4.01 -25.43
N GLN A 412 0.51 -3.41 -25.51
CA GLN A 412 1.78 -4.13 -25.47
C GLN A 412 2.07 -4.67 -24.07
N LEU A 413 1.83 -3.86 -23.04
CA LEU A 413 2.03 -4.26 -21.65
C LEU A 413 1.11 -5.41 -21.25
N ALA A 414 -0.19 -5.32 -21.57
CA ALA A 414 -1.19 -6.34 -21.26
C ALA A 414 -0.96 -7.64 -22.05
N ALA A 415 -0.36 -7.58 -23.24
CA ALA A 415 0.02 -8.78 -23.98
C ALA A 415 1.14 -9.57 -23.27
N ALA A 416 2.07 -8.88 -22.60
CA ALA A 416 3.15 -9.51 -21.83
C ALA A 416 2.71 -9.89 -20.41
N THR A 417 1.92 -9.02 -19.77
CA THR A 417 1.46 -9.16 -18.38
C THR A 417 -0.05 -8.87 -18.34
N PRO A 418 -0.92 -9.87 -18.55
CA PRO A 418 -2.38 -9.65 -18.68
C PRO A 418 -3.04 -8.92 -17.51
N ALA A 419 -2.52 -9.08 -16.30
CA ALA A 419 -3.05 -8.44 -15.08
C ALA A 419 -2.49 -7.03 -14.81
N ILE A 420 -1.65 -6.47 -15.69
CA ILE A 420 -0.99 -5.18 -15.45
C ILE A 420 -1.97 -4.01 -15.56
N VAL A 421 -1.93 -3.10 -14.60
CA VAL A 421 -2.65 -1.83 -14.68
C VAL A 421 -1.70 -0.77 -15.22
N LEU A 422 -2.13 -0.04 -16.26
CA LEU A 422 -1.45 1.19 -16.70
C LEU A 422 -2.28 2.38 -16.27
N THR A 423 -1.71 3.31 -15.51
CA THR A 423 -2.33 4.59 -15.18
C THR A 423 -1.61 5.72 -15.90
N SER A 424 -2.31 6.37 -16.81
CA SER A 424 -1.85 7.52 -17.56
C SER A 424 -2.47 8.78 -16.98
N ILE A 425 -1.64 9.70 -16.50
CA ILE A 425 -2.09 11.00 -15.98
C ILE A 425 -1.68 12.09 -16.96
N THR A 426 -2.65 12.66 -17.68
CA THR A 426 -2.41 13.69 -18.69
C THR A 426 -3.22 14.96 -18.40
N PRO A 427 -2.84 16.11 -18.98
CA PRO A 427 -3.60 17.35 -18.83
C PRO A 427 -5.10 17.23 -19.07
N PHE A 428 -5.48 16.58 -20.16
CA PHE A 428 -6.84 16.62 -20.71
C PHE A 428 -7.39 15.24 -21.08
N GLY A 429 -6.76 14.16 -20.59
CA GLY A 429 -7.08 12.77 -20.94
C GLY A 429 -6.34 12.27 -22.17
N GLN A 430 -6.47 10.97 -22.47
CA GLN A 430 -5.91 10.34 -23.67
C GLN A 430 -6.79 10.58 -24.91
N THR A 431 -7.99 11.13 -24.74
CA THR A 431 -8.98 11.36 -25.79
C THR A 431 -9.59 12.76 -25.69
N GLY A 432 -10.33 13.18 -26.71
CA GLY A 432 -11.00 14.48 -26.75
C GLY A 432 -10.22 15.58 -27.48
N PRO A 433 -10.84 16.76 -27.66
CA PRO A 433 -10.33 17.81 -28.54
C PRO A 433 -9.04 18.49 -28.03
N TYR A 434 -8.73 18.34 -26.73
CA TYR A 434 -7.56 18.91 -26.09
C TYR A 434 -6.51 17.87 -25.70
N ALA A 435 -6.68 16.59 -26.08
CA ALA A 435 -5.79 15.50 -25.63
C ALA A 435 -4.30 15.80 -25.90
N ASP A 436 -3.98 16.38 -27.05
CA ASP A 436 -2.59 16.69 -27.45
C ASP A 436 -2.05 18.01 -26.89
N PHE A 437 -2.84 18.76 -26.10
CA PHE A 437 -2.43 20.06 -25.57
C PHE A 437 -1.52 19.89 -24.36
N GLU A 438 -0.49 20.73 -24.28
CA GLU A 438 0.31 20.86 -23.06
C GLU A 438 -0.42 21.68 -22.01
N SER A 439 -0.15 21.39 -20.74
CA SER A 439 -0.66 22.15 -19.61
C SER A 439 0.33 22.13 -18.48
N GLU A 440 0.40 23.26 -17.79
CA GLU A 440 0.95 23.34 -16.44
C GLU A 440 -0.20 23.39 -15.42
N ASP A 441 0.13 23.44 -14.13
CA ASP A 441 -0.85 23.49 -13.04
C ASP A 441 -1.88 24.63 -13.23
N LEU A 442 -1.39 25.82 -13.56
CA LEU A 442 -2.25 27.01 -13.74
C LEU A 442 -3.25 26.84 -14.89
N VAL A 443 -2.81 26.25 -16.01
CA VAL A 443 -3.68 25.99 -17.17
C VAL A 443 -4.71 24.92 -16.81
N GLY A 444 -4.32 23.88 -16.06
CA GLY A 444 -5.24 22.87 -15.53
C GLY A 444 -6.32 23.47 -14.63
N LEU A 445 -5.93 24.36 -13.71
CA LEU A 445 -6.86 25.10 -12.85
C LEU A 445 -7.81 26.01 -13.64
N ALA A 446 -7.32 26.62 -14.73
CA ALA A 446 -8.11 27.47 -15.61
C ALA A 446 -9.16 26.64 -16.38
N MET A 447 -8.70 25.62 -17.09
CA MET A 447 -9.50 24.78 -17.97
C MET A 447 -10.48 23.89 -17.20
N GLY A 448 -10.15 23.53 -15.97
CA GLY A 448 -11.07 22.86 -15.05
C GLY A 448 -12.05 23.81 -14.33
N GLY A 449 -12.00 25.12 -14.62
CA GLY A 449 -12.95 26.12 -14.13
C GLY A 449 -12.69 26.67 -12.73
N LEU A 450 -11.73 26.13 -11.97
CA LEU A 450 -11.52 26.50 -10.57
C LEU A 450 -11.05 27.96 -10.43
N LEU A 451 -10.22 28.47 -11.35
CA LEU A 451 -9.80 29.87 -11.35
C LEU A 451 -10.97 30.86 -11.45
N ASN A 452 -12.10 30.48 -12.06
CA ASN A 452 -13.27 31.35 -12.12
C ASN A 452 -13.89 31.62 -10.73
N MET A 453 -13.54 30.82 -9.72
CA MET A 453 -14.00 30.93 -8.34
C MET A 453 -12.90 31.36 -7.35
N MET A 454 -11.64 31.45 -7.77
CA MET A 454 -10.50 31.78 -6.90
C MET A 454 -10.02 33.23 -7.05
N GLY A 455 -9.93 33.94 -5.91
CA GLY A 455 -9.50 35.34 -5.81
C GLY A 455 -10.62 36.29 -5.42
N ASP A 456 -10.30 37.59 -5.37
CA ASP A 456 -11.26 38.67 -5.14
C ASP A 456 -12.11 38.95 -6.39
N PRO A 457 -13.36 39.44 -6.24
CA PRO A 457 -14.25 39.69 -7.36
C PRO A 457 -13.71 40.73 -8.34
N ASP A 458 -13.08 41.78 -7.83
CA ASP A 458 -12.71 42.98 -8.60
C ASP A 458 -11.30 42.90 -9.22
N ILE A 459 -10.61 41.77 -9.07
CA ILE A 459 -9.29 41.55 -9.65
C ILE A 459 -9.29 40.32 -10.57
N ALA A 460 -8.19 40.17 -11.30
CA ALA A 460 -7.96 38.99 -12.13
C ALA A 460 -7.98 37.69 -11.29
N PRO A 461 -8.43 36.55 -11.85
CA PRO A 461 -8.36 35.26 -11.19
C PRO A 461 -7.00 35.00 -10.56
N THR A 462 -7.00 34.57 -9.31
CA THR A 462 -5.78 34.35 -8.55
C THR A 462 -5.54 32.86 -8.36
N ARG A 463 -4.30 32.41 -8.59
CA ARG A 463 -3.91 31.02 -8.38
C ARG A 463 -3.83 30.69 -6.89
N ALA A 464 -4.13 29.43 -6.56
CA ALA A 464 -3.80 28.89 -5.24
C ALA A 464 -2.28 28.68 -5.08
N GLY A 465 -1.82 28.54 -3.84
CA GLY A 465 -0.44 28.19 -3.55
C GLY A 465 -0.13 26.71 -3.88
N GLY A 466 1.09 26.45 -4.35
CA GLY A 466 1.52 25.11 -4.79
C GLY A 466 0.90 24.67 -6.13
N ASN A 467 1.09 23.39 -6.47
CA ASN A 467 0.55 22.78 -7.69
C ASN A 467 -0.73 21.99 -7.36
N GLN A 468 -1.88 22.68 -7.34
CA GLN A 468 -3.14 22.10 -6.88
C GLN A 468 -3.77 21.14 -7.89
N ALA A 469 -3.74 21.47 -9.18
CA ALA A 469 -4.24 20.59 -10.23
C ALA A 469 -3.41 19.30 -10.31
N TYR A 470 -2.09 19.39 -10.17
CA TYR A 470 -1.21 18.22 -10.11
C TYR A 470 -1.53 17.34 -8.91
N ALA A 471 -1.70 17.94 -7.73
CA ALA A 471 -2.05 17.21 -6.51
C ALA A 471 -3.40 16.49 -6.64
N MET A 472 -4.40 17.14 -7.24
CA MET A 472 -5.70 16.53 -7.56
C MET A 472 -5.53 15.34 -8.50
N ALA A 473 -4.86 15.53 -9.64
CA ALA A 473 -4.63 14.48 -10.63
C ALA A 473 -3.89 13.27 -10.02
N SER A 474 -2.85 13.50 -9.22
CA SER A 474 -2.14 12.44 -8.49
C SER A 474 -3.04 11.68 -7.51
N MET A 475 -3.87 12.38 -6.74
CA MET A 475 -4.76 11.73 -5.76
C MET A 475 -5.87 10.92 -6.45
N PHE A 476 -6.51 11.46 -7.47
CA PHE A 476 -7.52 10.74 -8.25
C PHE A 476 -6.89 9.57 -9.01
N GLY A 477 -5.71 9.75 -9.58
CA GLY A 477 -4.94 8.68 -10.22
C GLY A 477 -4.69 7.53 -9.24
N ALA A 478 -4.22 7.82 -8.03
CA ALA A 478 -4.00 6.78 -7.02
C ALA A 478 -5.29 6.02 -6.65
N VAL A 479 -6.41 6.73 -6.47
CA VAL A 479 -7.71 6.08 -6.17
C VAL A 479 -8.15 5.19 -7.34
N ALA A 480 -8.06 5.68 -8.57
CA ALA A 480 -8.43 4.93 -9.75
C ALA A 480 -7.52 3.70 -9.98
N SER A 481 -6.21 3.84 -9.78
CA SER A 481 -5.27 2.71 -9.84
C SER A 481 -5.59 1.65 -8.78
N MET A 482 -5.99 2.03 -7.55
CA MET A 482 -6.40 1.06 -6.53
C MET A 482 -7.63 0.26 -6.93
N LEU A 483 -8.63 0.92 -7.52
CA LEU A 483 -9.83 0.24 -8.02
C LEU A 483 -9.47 -0.72 -9.15
N ALA A 484 -8.63 -0.28 -10.09
CA ALA A 484 -8.17 -1.11 -11.19
C ALA A 484 -7.35 -2.31 -10.73
N LEU A 485 -6.46 -2.13 -9.75
CA LEU A 485 -5.70 -3.23 -9.14
C LEU A 485 -6.62 -4.23 -8.44
N LEU A 486 -7.65 -3.75 -7.75
CA LEU A 486 -8.63 -4.62 -7.08
C LEU A 486 -9.40 -5.47 -8.11
N GLU A 487 -9.81 -4.87 -9.23
CA GLU A 487 -10.47 -5.58 -10.33
C GLU A 487 -9.52 -6.57 -11.02
N ALA A 488 -8.27 -6.18 -11.27
CA ALA A 488 -7.27 -7.06 -11.86
C ALA A 488 -6.99 -8.29 -11.00
N GLN A 489 -7.00 -8.13 -9.67
CA GLN A 489 -6.87 -9.25 -8.73
C GLN A 489 -8.04 -10.23 -8.80
N GLN A 490 -9.24 -9.74 -9.11
CA GLN A 490 -10.45 -10.57 -9.19
C GLN A 490 -10.61 -11.24 -10.55
N SER A 491 -10.33 -10.51 -11.63
CA SER A 491 -10.55 -10.95 -13.00
C SER A 491 -9.33 -11.63 -13.64
N GLY A 492 -8.13 -11.37 -13.11
CA GLY A 492 -6.86 -11.73 -13.76
C GLY A 492 -6.49 -10.83 -14.96
N ALA A 493 -7.30 -9.81 -15.26
CA ALA A 493 -7.09 -8.88 -16.36
C ALA A 493 -6.96 -7.45 -15.83
N GLY A 494 -5.87 -6.78 -16.20
CA GLY A 494 -5.65 -5.39 -15.89
C GLY A 494 -6.48 -4.46 -16.76
N GLN A 495 -6.22 -3.16 -16.65
CA GLN A 495 -6.86 -2.14 -17.46
C GLN A 495 -5.98 -0.89 -17.63
N HIS A 496 -6.34 -0.07 -18.62
CA HIS A 496 -5.80 1.26 -18.81
C HIS A 496 -6.68 2.27 -18.08
N VAL A 497 -6.13 2.89 -17.04
CA VAL A 497 -6.73 4.00 -16.32
C VAL A 497 -6.27 5.30 -16.97
N ASP A 498 -7.19 6.00 -17.62
CA ASP A 498 -6.97 7.34 -18.20
C ASP A 498 -7.43 8.40 -17.21
N VAL A 499 -6.51 9.26 -16.76
CA VAL A 499 -6.75 10.32 -15.77
C VAL A 499 -6.52 11.67 -16.41
N SER A 500 -7.61 12.41 -16.63
CA SER A 500 -7.58 13.80 -17.06
C SER A 500 -7.44 14.75 -15.87
N MET A 501 -6.33 15.49 -15.79
CA MET A 501 -6.15 16.52 -14.77
C MET A 501 -7.29 17.55 -14.80
N GLN A 502 -7.76 17.94 -15.98
CA GLN A 502 -8.90 18.84 -16.12
C GLN A 502 -10.15 18.29 -15.43
N GLU A 503 -10.50 17.02 -15.66
CA GLU A 503 -11.66 16.38 -15.01
C GLU A 503 -11.48 16.31 -13.49
N CYS A 504 -10.27 16.02 -13.01
CA CYS A 504 -9.96 16.06 -11.58
C CYS A 504 -10.19 17.45 -10.97
N VAL A 505 -9.83 18.52 -11.69
CA VAL A 505 -10.11 19.90 -11.26
C VAL A 505 -11.60 20.21 -11.32
N VAL A 506 -12.33 19.73 -12.34
CA VAL A 506 -13.79 19.90 -12.43
C VAL A 506 -14.49 19.27 -11.21
N MET A 507 -14.01 18.12 -10.74
CA MET A 507 -14.52 17.48 -9.52
C MET A 507 -14.33 18.34 -8.26
N ALA A 508 -13.36 19.25 -8.25
CA ALA A 508 -13.13 20.20 -7.16
C ALA A 508 -14.03 21.45 -7.23
N LEU A 509 -14.90 21.59 -8.25
CA LEU A 509 -15.86 22.69 -8.32
C LEU A 509 -17.03 22.57 -7.33
N GLU A 510 -17.07 21.49 -6.55
CA GLU A 510 -18.09 21.18 -5.56
C GLU A 510 -19.51 21.31 -6.12
N ASN A 511 -20.30 22.26 -5.61
CA ASN A 511 -21.68 22.47 -6.01
C ASN A 511 -21.86 23.48 -7.16
N ALA A 512 -20.78 23.95 -7.80
CA ALA A 512 -20.88 24.96 -8.85
C ALA A 512 -21.69 24.49 -10.06
N ALA A 513 -21.57 23.22 -10.43
CA ALA A 513 -22.40 22.62 -11.47
C ALA A 513 -23.88 22.64 -11.08
N GLN A 514 -24.21 22.26 -9.84
CA GLN A 514 -25.58 22.26 -9.32
C GLN A 514 -26.20 23.67 -9.31
N PHE A 515 -25.43 24.72 -8.96
CA PHE A 515 -25.92 26.11 -9.04
C PHE A 515 -26.28 26.51 -10.47
N TYR A 516 -25.47 26.11 -11.44
CA TYR A 516 -25.78 26.37 -12.84
C TYR A 516 -27.00 25.55 -13.31
N ASP A 517 -27.03 24.25 -13.02
CA ASP A 517 -28.09 23.35 -13.48
C ASP A 517 -29.45 23.66 -12.86
N LEU A 518 -29.48 24.03 -11.57
CA LEU A 518 -30.73 24.26 -10.83
C LEU A 518 -31.21 25.72 -10.90
N GLU A 519 -30.30 26.69 -10.93
CA GLU A 519 -30.63 28.11 -10.79
C GLU A 519 -30.18 28.96 -11.99
N GLY A 520 -29.40 28.41 -12.92
CA GLY A 520 -28.74 29.19 -13.98
C GLY A 520 -27.60 30.07 -13.48
N THR A 521 -27.19 29.91 -12.21
CA THR A 521 -26.22 30.79 -11.54
C THR A 521 -24.79 30.29 -11.79
N VAL A 522 -23.99 31.08 -12.50
CA VAL A 522 -22.55 30.84 -12.63
C VAL A 522 -21.85 31.36 -11.38
N ARG A 523 -21.31 30.45 -10.54
CA ARG A 523 -20.53 30.84 -9.36
C ARG A 523 -19.28 31.63 -9.77
N ARG A 524 -18.98 32.68 -9.00
CA ARG A 524 -17.84 33.58 -9.22
C ARG A 524 -16.99 33.73 -7.96
N ARG A 525 -15.83 34.33 -8.15
CA ARG A 525 -14.87 34.75 -7.13
C ARG A 525 -15.52 35.60 -6.04
N PHE A 526 -15.01 35.44 -4.83
CA PHE A 526 -15.60 36.05 -3.65
C PHE A 526 -14.58 36.58 -2.63
N GLY A 527 -13.29 36.29 -2.78
CA GLY A 527 -12.24 36.89 -1.95
C GLY A 527 -12.24 36.53 -0.46
N GLY A 528 -13.18 35.69 -0.02
CA GLY A 528 -13.45 35.49 1.40
C GLY A 528 -14.19 36.66 2.05
N ALA A 529 -14.88 37.52 1.29
CA ALA A 529 -15.77 38.54 1.84
C ALA A 529 -16.94 37.90 2.65
N GLN A 530 -17.99 38.65 3.01
CA GLN A 530 -19.16 38.06 3.67
C GLN A 530 -20.18 37.46 2.70
N ARG A 531 -20.29 36.13 2.61
CA ARG A 531 -21.30 35.50 1.72
C ARG A 531 -22.69 35.94 2.16
N GLN A 532 -22.91 35.84 3.47
CA GLN A 532 -24.04 36.37 4.21
C GLN A 532 -23.48 37.07 5.45
N ALA A 533 -24.25 37.95 6.07
CA ALA A 533 -23.82 38.58 7.31
C ALA A 533 -23.47 37.51 8.37
N GLY A 534 -22.29 37.59 8.96
CA GLY A 534 -21.79 36.59 9.92
C GLY A 534 -21.12 35.35 9.31
N THR A 535 -20.89 35.33 8.00
CA THR A 535 -20.13 34.26 7.34
C THR A 535 -19.12 34.83 6.35
N GLY A 536 -17.83 34.84 6.72
CA GLY A 536 -16.76 35.44 5.93
C GLY A 536 -15.43 35.56 6.67
N THR A 537 -14.44 36.12 6.00
CA THR A 537 -13.09 36.40 6.53
C THR A 537 -13.03 37.81 7.12
N PHE A 538 -12.40 37.95 8.28
CA PHE A 538 -12.21 39.22 8.98
C PHE A 538 -10.78 39.35 9.48
N ALA A 539 -10.26 40.58 9.43
CA ALA A 539 -8.98 40.91 10.05
C ALA A 539 -9.07 40.81 11.58
N CYS A 540 -7.97 40.40 12.19
CA CYS A 540 -7.77 40.36 13.63
C CYS A 540 -6.34 40.85 13.94
N LYS A 541 -5.94 40.84 15.21
CA LYS A 541 -4.70 41.47 15.68
C LYS A 541 -3.42 41.00 14.95
N ASP A 542 -3.38 39.75 14.51
CA ASP A 542 -2.20 39.08 13.92
C ASP A 542 -2.53 38.28 12.64
N GLY A 543 -3.55 38.72 11.88
CA GLY A 543 -3.90 38.15 10.59
C GLY A 543 -5.40 38.12 10.34
N TYR A 544 -5.91 36.98 9.90
CA TYR A 544 -7.33 36.82 9.55
C TYR A 544 -7.94 35.57 10.20
N VAL A 545 -9.24 35.65 10.44
CA VAL A 545 -10.09 34.52 10.84
C VAL A 545 -11.26 34.39 9.87
N TYR A 546 -11.72 33.17 9.64
CA TYR A 546 -12.99 32.91 8.96
C TYR A 546 -14.03 32.51 10.01
N ILE A 547 -15.12 33.25 10.08
CA ILE A 547 -16.26 32.93 10.96
C ILE A 547 -17.42 32.38 10.13
N PHE A 548 -18.12 31.38 10.68
CA PHE A 548 -19.32 30.78 10.10
C PHE A 548 -20.43 30.73 11.16
N ALA A 549 -21.07 31.87 11.37
CA ALA A 549 -22.10 32.05 12.39
C ALA A 549 -23.49 32.38 11.79
N GLY A 550 -23.54 32.99 10.61
CA GLY A 550 -24.78 33.39 9.93
C GLY A 550 -25.13 32.54 8.71
N GLY A 551 -26.43 32.44 8.40
CA GLY A 551 -26.94 31.68 7.26
C GLY A 551 -27.64 30.38 7.61
N MET A 552 -28.28 29.75 6.63
CA MET A 552 -29.17 28.59 6.82
C MET A 552 -28.50 27.42 7.57
N ALA A 553 -27.25 27.09 7.21
CA ALA A 553 -26.50 26.01 7.86
C ALA A 553 -25.86 26.42 9.21
N ALA A 554 -25.79 27.72 9.51
CA ALA A 554 -25.12 28.27 10.69
C ALA A 554 -26.07 28.85 11.75
N VAL A 555 -27.37 28.97 11.47
CA VAL A 555 -28.38 29.61 12.34
C VAL A 555 -28.34 29.14 13.80
N ARG A 556 -28.04 27.85 14.03
CA ARG A 556 -27.89 27.25 15.36
C ARG A 556 -26.73 27.81 16.19
N PHE A 557 -25.76 28.47 15.54
CA PHE A 557 -24.59 29.07 16.17
C PHE A 557 -24.75 30.58 16.40
N TRP A 558 -25.73 31.22 15.75
CA TRP A 558 -25.94 32.66 15.79
C TRP A 558 -26.06 33.18 17.23
N GLY A 559 -26.96 32.59 18.04
CA GLY A 559 -27.14 33.00 19.43
C GLY A 559 -25.89 32.82 20.31
N ASN A 560 -24.99 31.90 19.98
CA ASN A 560 -23.70 31.78 20.69
C ASN A 560 -22.74 32.91 20.28
N ALA A 561 -22.70 33.26 19.00
CA ALA A 561 -21.87 34.33 18.47
C ALA A 561 -22.32 35.70 18.99
N VAL A 562 -23.64 35.96 19.03
CA VAL A 562 -24.19 37.21 19.57
C VAL A 562 -23.89 37.35 21.07
N ARG A 563 -24.13 36.31 21.88
CA ARG A 563 -23.77 36.33 23.30
C ARG A 563 -22.26 36.54 23.52
N TRP A 564 -21.42 35.95 22.67
CA TRP A 564 -19.98 36.19 22.74
C TRP A 564 -19.64 37.66 22.50
N LEU A 565 -20.25 38.28 21.50
CA LEU A 565 -20.04 39.70 21.18
C LEU A 565 -20.52 40.61 22.32
N ILE A 566 -21.69 40.33 22.90
CA ILE A 566 -22.24 41.07 24.04
C ILE A 566 -21.34 40.93 25.28
N ASP A 567 -21.01 39.70 25.68
CA ASP A 567 -20.12 39.42 26.82
C ASP A 567 -18.73 40.07 26.63
N GLY A 568 -18.27 40.12 25.39
CA GLY A 568 -17.00 40.72 25.00
C GLY A 568 -17.03 42.25 24.89
N GLY A 569 -18.20 42.88 25.09
CA GLY A 569 -18.41 44.32 25.01
C GLY A 569 -18.22 44.87 23.60
N ALA A 570 -18.65 44.14 22.56
CA ALA A 570 -18.68 44.64 21.20
C ALA A 570 -19.81 45.69 21.06
N PRO A 571 -19.50 46.96 20.72
CA PRO A 571 -20.53 48.00 20.65
C PRO A 571 -21.65 47.65 19.67
N GLY A 572 -22.90 47.74 20.13
CA GLY A 572 -24.09 47.50 19.31
C GLY A 572 -24.37 46.02 19.03
N ALA A 573 -23.73 45.08 19.73
CA ALA A 573 -23.98 43.65 19.56
C ALA A 573 -25.40 43.22 19.97
N GLU A 574 -26.05 43.95 20.86
CA GLU A 574 -27.42 43.69 21.33
C GLU A 574 -28.44 43.74 20.18
N GLN A 575 -28.18 44.55 19.14
CA GLN A 575 -29.07 44.63 17.97
C GLN A 575 -29.07 43.34 17.14
N LEU A 576 -28.09 42.44 17.35
CA LEU A 576 -27.99 41.16 16.67
C LEU A 576 -28.92 40.09 17.27
N GLU A 577 -29.58 40.38 18.41
CA GLU A 577 -30.61 39.53 19.01
C GLU A 577 -31.97 39.66 18.31
N ASP A 578 -32.14 40.68 17.47
CA ASP A 578 -33.38 40.90 16.72
C ASP A 578 -33.72 39.68 15.84
N PRO A 579 -34.97 39.18 15.85
CA PRO A 579 -35.40 38.05 15.03
C PRO A 579 -35.10 38.17 13.53
N ARG A 580 -34.98 39.41 13.00
CA ARG A 580 -34.62 39.66 11.59
C ARG A 580 -33.30 39.01 11.16
N TRP A 581 -32.39 38.77 12.10
CA TRP A 581 -31.12 38.08 11.84
C TRP A 581 -31.27 36.56 11.58
N SER A 582 -32.49 36.03 11.70
CA SER A 582 -32.82 34.66 11.26
C SER A 582 -33.35 34.62 9.82
N ASP A 583 -33.64 35.77 9.20
CA ASP A 583 -34.12 35.84 7.82
C ASP A 583 -32.96 35.81 6.81
N ILE A 584 -33.00 34.86 5.89
CA ILE A 584 -31.92 34.64 4.92
C ILE A 584 -31.80 35.83 3.96
N GLY A 585 -32.94 36.39 3.51
CA GLY A 585 -32.95 37.53 2.60
C GLY A 585 -32.32 38.77 3.22
N PHE A 586 -32.57 38.99 4.52
CA PHE A 586 -31.93 40.06 5.27
C PHE A 586 -30.43 39.82 5.43
N LEU A 587 -29.98 38.62 5.80
CA LEU A 587 -28.54 38.31 5.92
C LEU A 587 -27.77 38.48 4.60
N ASP A 588 -28.43 38.31 3.46
CA ASP A 588 -27.85 38.53 2.13
C ASP A 588 -27.70 40.01 1.77
N SER A 589 -28.46 40.89 2.43
CA SER A 589 -28.47 42.33 2.17
C SER A 589 -27.11 43.01 2.48
N ALA A 590 -26.82 44.08 1.74
CA ALA A 590 -25.65 44.92 2.01
C ALA A 590 -25.72 45.56 3.41
N GLU A 591 -26.93 45.92 3.85
CA GLU A 591 -27.18 46.48 5.18
C GLU A 591 -26.74 45.52 6.29
N ALA A 592 -27.23 44.28 6.30
CA ALA A 592 -26.90 43.30 7.32
C ALA A 592 -25.39 43.00 7.36
N LYS A 593 -24.77 42.86 6.18
CA LYS A 593 -23.32 42.64 6.05
C LYS A 593 -22.53 43.81 6.63
N GLN A 594 -22.95 45.05 6.36
CA GLN A 594 -22.30 46.26 6.89
C GLN A 594 -22.46 46.36 8.41
N ILE A 595 -23.66 46.11 8.96
CA ILE A 595 -23.91 46.12 10.40
C ILE A 595 -23.03 45.06 11.09
N PHE A 596 -23.06 43.81 10.61
CA PHE A 596 -22.26 42.74 11.23
C PHE A 596 -20.75 43.05 11.15
N SER A 597 -20.25 43.50 10.00
CA SER A 597 -18.84 43.93 9.87
C SER A 597 -18.48 45.04 10.84
N GLY A 598 -19.36 46.02 11.03
CA GLY A 598 -19.15 47.14 11.95
C GLY A 598 -19.06 46.72 13.42
N ILE A 599 -19.67 45.59 13.78
CA ILE A 599 -19.64 45.04 15.14
C ILE A 599 -18.48 44.04 15.29
N PHE A 600 -18.45 43.00 14.45
CA PHE A 600 -17.50 41.90 14.56
C PHE A 600 -16.08 42.30 14.15
N GLY A 601 -15.90 43.18 13.15
CA GLY A 601 -14.59 43.61 12.68
C GLY A 601 -13.74 44.28 13.77
N PRO A 602 -14.21 45.38 14.40
CA PRO A 602 -13.50 46.01 15.51
C PRO A 602 -13.34 45.09 16.71
N PHE A 603 -14.32 44.22 16.98
CA PHE A 603 -14.21 43.21 18.02
C PHE A 603 -13.06 42.23 17.75
N ALA A 604 -12.98 41.67 16.54
CA ALA A 604 -11.94 40.72 16.14
C ALA A 604 -10.53 41.33 16.19
N LEU A 605 -10.37 42.62 15.87
CA LEU A 605 -9.09 43.34 15.95
C LEU A 605 -8.50 43.43 17.36
N ARG A 606 -9.32 43.23 18.41
CA ARG A 606 -8.84 43.22 19.81
C ARG A 606 -8.08 41.95 20.17
N TYR A 607 -8.26 40.88 19.39
CA TYR A 607 -7.80 39.53 19.72
C TYR A 607 -6.94 38.94 18.60
N THR A 608 -6.05 38.03 18.97
CA THR A 608 -5.27 37.22 18.02
C THR A 608 -6.14 36.12 17.39
N LYS A 609 -5.68 35.58 16.25
CA LYS A 609 -6.25 34.40 15.58
C LYS A 609 -6.45 33.24 16.57
N ALA A 610 -5.46 32.99 17.43
CA ALA A 610 -5.49 31.91 18.41
C ALA A 610 -6.54 32.14 19.51
N GLU A 611 -6.60 33.35 20.08
CA GLU A 611 -7.59 33.71 21.10
C GLU A 611 -9.02 33.58 20.56
N LEU A 612 -9.28 34.10 19.37
CA LEU A 612 -10.58 33.98 18.69
C LEU A 612 -10.95 32.52 18.43
N TYR A 613 -9.99 31.71 17.97
CA TYR A 613 -10.19 30.29 17.70
C TYR A 613 -10.58 29.50 18.96
N TYR A 614 -9.81 29.63 20.04
CA TYR A 614 -10.05 28.87 21.28
C TYR A 614 -11.31 29.36 22.02
N GLU A 615 -11.57 30.67 22.05
CA GLU A 615 -12.81 31.19 22.64
C GLU A 615 -14.03 30.81 21.82
N GLY A 616 -13.94 30.85 20.49
CA GLY A 616 -14.99 30.36 19.60
C GLY A 616 -15.32 28.89 19.85
N GLN A 617 -14.31 28.03 19.97
CA GLN A 617 -14.52 26.62 20.36
C GLN A 617 -15.21 26.49 21.72
N ARG A 618 -14.74 27.21 22.75
CA ARG A 618 -15.33 27.19 24.11
C ARG A 618 -16.80 27.59 24.09
N ARG A 619 -17.14 28.55 23.25
CA ARG A 619 -18.50 29.10 23.10
C ARG A 619 -19.33 28.39 22.02
N ARG A 620 -18.79 27.36 21.36
CA ARG A 620 -19.43 26.62 20.26
C ARG A 620 -19.85 27.55 19.10
N VAL A 621 -18.95 28.46 18.72
CA VAL A 621 -19.03 29.33 17.55
C VAL A 621 -18.01 28.83 16.52
N PRO A 622 -18.44 28.42 15.31
CA PRO A 622 -17.51 28.02 14.27
C PRO A 622 -16.71 29.22 13.77
N ILE A 623 -15.43 29.23 14.12
CA ILE A 623 -14.45 30.21 13.67
C ILE A 623 -13.12 29.49 13.51
N CYS A 624 -12.35 29.79 12.47
CA CYS A 624 -11.03 29.20 12.25
C CYS A 624 -9.99 30.27 11.87
N PRO A 625 -8.73 30.07 12.27
CA PRO A 625 -7.66 30.95 11.84
C PRO A 625 -7.35 30.74 10.36
N VAL A 626 -7.09 31.82 9.63
CA VAL A 626 -6.41 31.74 8.32
C VAL A 626 -4.92 31.53 8.60
N SER A 627 -4.51 30.27 8.54
CA SER A 627 -3.18 29.82 8.95
C SER A 627 -2.12 30.03 7.88
N THR A 628 -0.98 30.58 8.28
CA THR A 628 0.27 30.57 7.53
C THR A 628 0.96 29.20 7.63
N ALA A 629 1.99 28.96 6.82
CA ALA A 629 2.81 27.74 6.96
C ALA A 629 3.43 27.60 8.37
N ALA A 630 3.83 28.71 9.00
CA ALA A 630 4.34 28.72 10.37
C ALA A 630 3.26 28.34 11.39
N ASP A 631 2.02 28.82 11.21
CA ASP A 631 0.88 28.43 12.06
C ASP A 631 0.58 26.93 11.95
N ILE A 632 0.67 26.37 10.74
CA ILE A 632 0.47 24.94 10.48
C ILE A 632 1.59 24.11 11.12
N ALA A 633 2.85 24.50 10.96
CA ALA A 633 3.99 23.82 11.60
C ALA A 633 3.93 23.86 13.13
N GLY A 634 3.47 24.98 13.70
CA GLY A 634 3.27 25.18 15.14
C GLY A 634 1.98 24.59 15.70
N ASN A 635 1.13 23.98 14.87
CA ASN A 635 -0.21 23.56 15.29
C ASN A 635 -0.14 22.38 16.28
N ARG A 636 -0.58 22.63 17.53
CA ARG A 636 -0.57 21.63 18.62
C ARG A 636 -1.35 20.36 18.29
N GLN A 637 -2.46 20.47 17.55
CA GLN A 637 -3.27 19.31 17.18
C GLN A 637 -2.56 18.45 16.12
N LEU A 638 -1.95 19.07 15.11
CA LEU A 638 -1.15 18.35 14.11
C LEU A 638 0.07 17.69 14.75
N GLN A 639 0.74 18.36 15.68
CA GLN A 639 1.86 17.79 16.46
C GLN A 639 1.40 16.62 17.34
N HIS A 640 0.30 16.76 18.08
CA HIS A 640 -0.29 15.68 18.88
C HIS A 640 -0.68 14.48 17.99
N ARG A 641 -1.15 14.75 16.78
CA ARG A 641 -1.45 13.72 15.77
C ARG A 641 -0.23 13.24 15.00
N GLY A 642 0.99 13.63 15.38
CA GLY A 642 2.22 13.21 14.70
C GLY A 642 2.13 13.40 13.18
N PHE A 643 1.45 14.47 12.74
CA PHE A 643 1.19 14.73 11.34
C PHE A 643 2.49 15.00 10.58
N PHE A 644 3.45 15.69 11.22
CA PHE A 644 4.75 15.94 10.63
C PHE A 644 5.71 14.77 10.85
N ALA A 645 6.37 14.34 9.79
CA ALA A 645 7.42 13.33 9.81
C ALA A 645 8.80 13.99 9.77
N GLN A 646 9.77 13.38 10.47
CA GLN A 646 11.18 13.72 10.36
C GLN A 646 11.83 12.77 9.35
N VAL A 647 12.38 13.33 8.27
CA VAL A 647 13.02 12.56 7.21
C VAL A 647 14.44 13.07 7.01
N MET A 648 15.40 12.16 7.00
CA MET A 648 16.79 12.52 6.70
C MET A 648 16.94 12.78 5.20
N HIS A 649 17.39 13.98 4.85
CA HIS A 649 17.80 14.28 3.49
C HIS A 649 19.20 13.71 3.23
N ALA A 650 19.26 12.60 2.49
CA ALA A 650 20.49 11.81 2.31
C ALA A 650 21.69 12.59 1.70
N PRO A 651 21.51 13.52 0.75
CA PRO A 651 22.61 14.31 0.21
C PRO A 651 23.24 15.28 1.22
N SER A 652 22.42 15.98 2.02
CA SER A 652 22.90 17.01 2.95
C SER A 652 23.04 16.55 4.40
N ASN A 653 22.62 15.32 4.71
CA ASN A 653 22.52 14.78 6.08
C ASN A 653 21.73 15.69 7.04
N ARG A 654 20.71 16.40 6.53
CA ARG A 654 19.84 17.29 7.34
C ARG A 654 18.52 16.58 7.61
N ALA A 655 18.03 16.65 8.85
CA ALA A 655 16.67 16.26 9.15
C ALA A 655 15.70 17.33 8.61
N LEU A 656 14.74 16.90 7.79
CA LEU A 656 13.66 17.73 7.27
C LEU A 656 12.38 17.39 8.02
N THR A 657 11.62 18.43 8.38
CA THR A 657 10.25 18.29 8.86
C THR A 657 9.31 18.47 7.69
N MET A 658 8.54 17.44 7.34
CA MET A 658 7.60 17.45 6.23
C MET A 658 6.23 16.90 6.64
N PRO A 659 5.15 17.22 5.91
CA PRO A 659 3.88 16.53 6.10
C PRO A 659 4.07 15.01 5.99
N GLY A 660 3.47 14.28 6.92
CA GLY A 660 3.44 12.82 6.96
C GLY A 660 2.13 12.29 6.41
N ALA A 661 1.60 11.26 7.06
CA ALA A 661 0.42 10.54 6.58
C ALA A 661 -0.81 11.47 6.44
N PRO A 662 -1.41 11.60 5.25
CA PRO A 662 -2.68 12.32 5.10
C PRO A 662 -3.84 11.57 5.77
N TYR A 663 -3.72 10.24 5.91
CA TYR A 663 -4.72 9.37 6.51
C TYR A 663 -4.12 8.51 7.62
N ARG A 664 -4.90 8.25 8.68
CA ARG A 664 -4.53 7.27 9.71
C ARG A 664 -5.33 5.98 9.50
N LEU A 665 -4.64 4.95 9.03
CA LEU A 665 -5.20 3.61 8.86
C LEU A 665 -4.69 2.72 10.01
N SER A 666 -5.59 2.06 10.74
CA SER A 666 -5.22 1.25 11.92
C SER A 666 -4.43 0.00 11.54
N GLU A 667 -4.82 -0.66 10.45
CA GLU A 667 -4.26 -1.95 10.02
C GLU A 667 -3.07 -1.80 9.06
N THR A 668 -3.14 -0.82 8.15
CA THR A 668 -2.13 -0.56 7.11
C THR A 668 -1.63 0.89 7.18
N PRO A 669 -0.98 1.27 8.29
CA PRO A 669 -0.57 2.65 8.51
C PRO A 669 0.41 3.12 7.42
N TRP A 670 0.12 4.28 6.85
CA TRP A 670 1.04 5.02 5.99
C TRP A 670 2.31 5.37 6.76
N ARG A 671 3.48 5.06 6.19
CA ARG A 671 4.79 5.17 6.83
C ARG A 671 5.90 5.45 5.81
N ILE A 672 6.71 6.46 6.10
CA ILE A 672 7.95 6.72 5.38
C ILE A 672 9.01 5.68 5.81
N ARG A 673 9.38 4.78 4.90
CA ARG A 673 10.33 3.68 5.15
C ARG A 673 11.78 4.07 4.85
N ARG A 674 11.99 4.97 3.88
CA ARG A 674 13.29 5.50 3.50
C ARG A 674 13.14 6.92 2.93
N PRO A 675 14.21 7.74 2.94
CA PRO A 675 14.26 9.00 2.22
C PRO A 675 13.98 8.83 0.72
N ALA A 676 13.74 9.93 0.02
CA ALA A 676 13.71 9.93 -1.45
C ALA A 676 15.07 9.48 -2.02
N PRO A 677 15.07 8.72 -3.12
CA PRO A 677 16.29 8.14 -3.69
C PRO A 677 17.17 9.21 -4.36
N ARG A 678 18.49 9.03 -4.28
CA ARG A 678 19.41 9.77 -5.16
C ARG A 678 19.22 9.30 -6.60
N LEU A 679 19.61 10.14 -7.56
CA LEU A 679 19.49 9.81 -8.97
C LEU A 679 20.25 8.52 -9.29
N GLY A 680 19.53 7.49 -9.75
CA GLY A 680 20.09 6.18 -10.09
C GLY A 680 20.63 5.37 -8.90
N GLU A 681 20.29 5.72 -7.66
CA GLU A 681 20.81 5.07 -6.44
C GLU A 681 20.70 3.54 -6.46
N HIS A 682 19.61 3.03 -7.03
CA HIS A 682 19.27 1.61 -7.01
C HIS A 682 19.53 0.91 -8.35
N ASN A 683 20.25 1.54 -9.30
CA ASN A 683 20.55 0.95 -10.62
C ASN A 683 21.19 -0.45 -10.49
N ALA A 684 22.25 -0.58 -9.70
CA ALA A 684 22.97 -1.85 -9.56
C ALA A 684 22.11 -2.95 -8.93
N GLU A 685 21.26 -2.58 -7.97
CA GLU A 685 20.33 -3.49 -7.30
C GLU A 685 19.26 -3.99 -8.27
N ILE A 686 18.49 -3.07 -8.86
CA ILE A 686 17.30 -3.40 -9.65
C ILE A 686 17.65 -4.02 -10.99
N TYR A 687 18.66 -3.52 -11.70
CA TYR A 687 19.08 -4.17 -12.94
C TYR A 687 19.81 -5.50 -12.66
N GLY A 688 20.43 -5.65 -11.50
CA GLY A 688 20.96 -6.93 -11.02
C GLY A 688 19.84 -7.97 -10.83
N GLU A 689 18.68 -7.57 -10.29
CA GLU A 689 17.48 -8.43 -10.21
C GLU A 689 17.02 -8.92 -11.60
N LEU A 690 17.28 -8.14 -12.66
CA LEU A 690 16.98 -8.49 -14.05
C LEU A 690 18.09 -9.30 -14.74
N GLY A 691 19.15 -9.67 -14.03
CA GLY A 691 20.30 -10.41 -14.55
C GLY A 691 21.25 -9.57 -15.41
N VAL A 692 21.23 -8.23 -15.27
CA VAL A 692 22.19 -7.35 -15.96
C VAL A 692 23.50 -7.32 -15.20
N GLU A 693 24.55 -7.84 -15.83
CA GLU A 693 25.88 -7.93 -15.23
C GLU A 693 26.51 -6.55 -15.01
N ALA A 694 27.39 -6.43 -14.00
CA ALA A 694 28.07 -5.16 -13.67
C ALA A 694 28.86 -4.55 -14.84
N ARG A 695 29.36 -5.39 -15.77
CA ARG A 695 30.02 -4.92 -17.00
C ARG A 695 29.02 -4.32 -17.99
N GLU A 696 27.85 -4.94 -18.15
CA GLU A 696 26.80 -4.45 -19.03
C GLU A 696 26.18 -3.17 -18.47
N LEU A 697 25.94 -3.09 -17.15
CA LEU A 697 25.54 -1.88 -16.45
C LEU A 697 26.44 -0.68 -16.78
N ARG A 698 27.77 -0.86 -16.67
CA ARG A 698 28.74 0.19 -17.05
C ARG A 698 28.66 0.57 -18.53
N ALA A 699 28.34 -0.37 -19.41
CA ALA A 699 28.19 -0.10 -20.83
C ALA A 699 26.90 0.69 -21.11
N LEU A 700 25.78 0.31 -20.50
CA LEU A 700 24.50 1.01 -20.57
C LEU A 700 24.64 2.45 -20.07
N ALA A 701 25.35 2.66 -18.96
CA ALA A 701 25.59 4.00 -18.41
C ALA A 701 26.42 4.89 -19.34
N ARG A 702 27.48 4.33 -19.95
CA ARG A 702 28.28 5.07 -20.96
C ARG A 702 27.50 5.41 -22.22
N GLN A 703 26.49 4.62 -22.55
CA GLN A 703 25.62 4.83 -23.71
C GLN A 703 24.46 5.80 -23.40
N GLY A 704 24.31 6.25 -22.14
CA GLY A 704 23.18 7.08 -21.72
C GLY A 704 21.84 6.33 -21.74
N VAL A 705 21.86 4.99 -21.66
CA VAL A 705 20.65 4.18 -21.54
C VAL A 705 20.17 4.15 -20.08
N ILE A 706 21.10 4.17 -19.13
CA ILE A 706 20.84 4.28 -17.69
C ILE A 706 21.74 5.34 -17.09
#